data_AF-A0A1G6YBP5-F1
#
_entry.id   AF-A0A1G6YBP5-F1
#
_cell.length_a   1.000
_cell.length_b   1.000
_cell.length_c   1.000
_cell.angle_alpha   90.00
_cell.angle_beta   90.00
_cell.angle_gamma   90.00
#
_symmetry.space_group_name_H-M   'P 1'
#
loop_
_entity.id
_entity.type
_entity.pdbx_description
1 polymer ?
#
loop_
_entity_poly.entity_id
_entity_poly.type
_entity_poly.pdbx_seq_one_letter_code
_entity_poly.pdbx_strand_id
1 'polypeptide(L)'
;MTRPLISRSTRSFIRPLFRTLPVLAVLLAVLFTSAANAADCPEVLLGDYSDTADGPAIVRVESANGRVQTRQKDANGQWSTAVFDSPVVPPHEVRRLIGPIGRSVPVCGLGVQGGVLLKLPVGHEYAVSSATEKSTVPQKAVTGYLVYQASGFAVSATDLFPVARQGASPLPPPPPSKAAVGLEVPALPVCAGQRLPDMNQAAFDALPATEKNRFHRMEAPAQTRFVCGQHLNDLMSQDTFLSPALGASRGDTLNRITALLHAGQIPRNAAGEAAWVTASQGLLAHNRATGKEAIPFQNEYYALFIRDIAPHLGDAADSTLNLSPLVYLLKEMVLLPPELGTLALKALGQKGLLRRTSDTSGETIAVQLLQHSTPTIPPETFAFLLAEAGPGAANHSGVMTTLIDNPSAERIQLMLNAGAQPAQRGWLARARANPAAASTVYPLLLNAAAANARSSPEQARRFSDEITMVLGKLLKRCPTELADWKEIDRLVEQGARVRGVFDNQAFSETNLAVYALRCPDGFEALLQRGLPLDANYPYPEYAGKRQDTPLLMYVTVLLEDYPPQPSTLKAMLTRHNNANVRPACEGCNLLSPLEMAVQAGHVDVVKVLLDFGADPNDPNKDGRPAFIRALVSNSVEMLQVMNAKKKLDVHRVDHKTISMLAWANCLGAKEAAAWLAREGAVSQGEALCQKR
;
A
#
# COMPACT_ATOMS: atom_id res chain seq x y z
N MET A 1 -13.00 17.30 39.20
CA MET A 1 -11.53 17.32 39.11
C MET A 1 -10.97 16.25 40.04
N THR A 2 -10.58 15.09 39.48
CA THR A 2 -9.75 14.07 40.13
C THR A 2 -9.22 13.12 39.05
N ARG A 3 -7.88 13.15 38.88
CA ARG A 3 -6.87 12.32 38.16
C ARG A 3 -7.28 11.12 37.27
N PRO A 4 -6.41 10.79 36.30
CA PRO A 4 -5.50 9.65 36.52
C PRO A 4 -4.01 9.89 36.21
N LEU A 5 -3.20 8.99 36.76
CA LEU A 5 -1.74 8.88 36.73
C LEU A 5 -1.22 8.22 35.43
N ILE A 6 -0.08 8.68 34.90
CA ILE A 6 0.79 7.92 34.00
C ILE A 6 2.25 8.06 34.49
N SER A 7 2.95 6.93 34.48
CA SER A 7 4.30 6.70 35.00
C SER A 7 5.41 7.08 34.01
N ARG A 8 6.45 7.72 34.58
CA ARG A 8 7.93 7.59 34.41
C ARG A 8 8.47 6.61 33.34
N SER A 9 9.66 6.79 32.74
CA SER A 9 10.64 7.89 32.66
C SER A 9 11.87 7.46 31.80
N THR A 10 12.35 8.34 30.91
CA THR A 10 13.77 8.77 30.64
C THR A 10 14.91 7.74 30.60
N ARG A 11 15.70 7.55 29.52
CA ARG A 11 16.69 8.41 28.81
C ARG A 11 17.80 9.06 29.65
N SER A 12 19.01 8.47 29.51
CA SER A 12 20.36 9.03 29.25
C SER A 12 20.79 10.38 29.85
N PHE A 13 21.96 10.39 30.52
CA PHE A 13 22.90 11.53 30.48
C PHE A 13 24.37 11.08 30.66
N ILE A 14 25.23 11.72 29.86
CA ILE A 14 26.69 11.58 29.73
C ILE A 14 27.41 12.61 30.64
N ARG A 15 28.58 12.27 31.20
CA ARG A 15 29.73 13.21 31.39
C ARG A 15 31.06 12.47 31.72
N PRO A 16 32.25 13.04 31.38
CA PRO A 16 33.54 12.33 31.30
C PRO A 16 34.70 12.86 32.20
N LEU A 17 35.86 12.16 32.11
CA LEU A 17 37.27 12.57 32.34
C LEU A 17 37.84 12.69 33.77
N PHE A 18 38.87 11.87 34.08
CA PHE A 18 40.21 12.30 34.52
C PHE A 18 41.26 11.16 34.37
N ARG A 19 42.51 11.54 34.02
CA ARG A 19 43.69 10.75 33.60
C ARG A 19 44.60 10.32 34.77
N THR A 20 45.32 9.19 34.66
CA THR A 20 46.83 9.05 34.56
C THR A 20 47.29 7.56 34.59
N LEU A 21 48.37 7.25 33.84
CA LEU A 21 49.07 5.96 33.50
C LEU A 21 50.44 5.86 34.26
N PRO A 22 51.40 4.90 34.06
CA PRO A 22 51.48 3.51 33.48
C PRO A 22 52.45 2.52 34.23
N VAL A 23 52.79 1.34 33.64
CA VAL A 23 54.11 0.60 33.54
C VAL A 23 53.91 -0.95 33.59
N LEU A 24 53.90 -1.65 32.42
CA LEU A 24 54.99 -2.46 31.80
C LEU A 24 55.21 -3.85 32.48
N ALA A 25 54.67 -4.98 31.99
CA ALA A 25 55.16 -5.85 30.89
C ALA A 25 56.61 -6.35 31.04
N VAL A 26 56.82 -7.67 31.20
CA VAL A 26 57.85 -8.57 30.59
C VAL A 26 57.80 -9.98 31.24
N LEU A 27 58.00 -11.05 30.42
CA LEU A 27 58.02 -12.52 30.66
C LEU A 27 56.64 -13.20 30.76
N LEU A 28 56.04 -13.83 29.74
CA LEU A 28 56.52 -14.53 28.54
C LEU A 28 57.39 -15.76 28.87
N ALA A 29 56.75 -16.92 29.07
CA ALA A 29 56.97 -18.13 28.27
C ALA A 29 56.25 -19.34 28.88
N VAL A 30 55.29 -19.88 28.12
CA VAL A 30 54.99 -21.31 27.85
C VAL A 30 53.47 -21.50 27.69
N LEU A 31 53.09 -21.82 26.44
CA LEU A 31 51.80 -22.30 25.94
C LEU A 31 50.66 -21.27 25.77
N PHE A 32 50.87 -20.27 24.92
CA PHE A 32 49.78 -19.71 24.12
C PHE A 32 49.84 -20.30 22.71
N THR A 33 48.97 -21.26 22.43
CA THR A 33 48.55 -21.57 21.06
C THR A 33 47.90 -20.29 20.51
N SER A 34 48.58 -19.60 19.59
CA SER A 34 48.03 -18.43 18.92
C SER A 34 46.80 -18.87 18.10
N ALA A 35 45.62 -18.54 18.59
CA ALA A 35 44.41 -18.57 17.78
C ALA A 35 44.55 -17.48 16.71
N ALA A 36 44.89 -17.86 15.49
CA ALA A 36 45.02 -16.94 14.36
C ALA A 36 43.69 -16.25 14.08
N ASN A 37 43.69 -14.91 14.06
CA ASN A 37 42.58 -14.14 13.52
C ASN A 37 42.64 -14.18 11.97
N ALA A 38 41.49 -14.04 11.30
CA ALA A 38 41.42 -14.05 9.83
C ALA A 38 42.26 -12.96 9.13
N ALA A 39 42.73 -11.94 9.87
CA ALA A 39 43.63 -10.90 9.36
C ALA A 39 45.08 -11.36 9.18
N ASP A 40 45.53 -12.36 9.97
CA ASP A 40 46.92 -12.86 9.95
C ASP A 40 47.05 -14.12 9.07
N CYS A 41 45.94 -14.53 8.46
CA CYS A 41 45.82 -15.70 7.60
C CYS A 41 46.90 -15.84 6.52
N PRO A 42 47.19 -14.77 5.75
CA PRO A 42 48.21 -14.85 4.71
C PRO A 42 49.61 -15.09 5.27
N GLU A 43 49.93 -14.53 6.45
CA GLU A 43 51.25 -14.69 7.10
C GLU A 43 51.46 -16.10 7.65
N VAL A 44 50.42 -16.69 8.25
CA VAL A 44 50.45 -18.05 8.82
C VAL A 44 50.72 -19.14 7.78
N LEU A 45 50.31 -18.88 6.53
CA LEU A 45 50.43 -19.83 5.43
C LEU A 45 51.65 -19.58 4.55
N LEU A 46 52.48 -18.55 4.80
CA LEU A 46 53.73 -18.34 4.06
C LEU A 46 54.70 -19.50 4.29
N GLY A 47 55.27 -20.04 3.21
CA GLY A 47 56.22 -21.14 3.30
C GLY A 47 56.25 -22.04 2.08
N ASP A 48 57.11 -23.04 2.15
CA ASP A 48 57.23 -24.11 1.16
C ASP A 48 56.59 -25.37 1.74
N TYR A 49 55.85 -26.09 0.91
CA TYR A 49 55.09 -27.26 1.31
C TYR A 49 55.38 -28.44 0.38
N SER A 50 55.48 -29.64 0.96
CA SER A 50 55.63 -30.92 0.28
C SER A 50 54.40 -31.81 0.55
N ASP A 51 54.16 -32.82 -0.28
CA ASP A 51 53.17 -33.87 -0.02
C ASP A 51 53.70 -34.99 0.89
N THR A 52 54.99 -34.93 1.25
CA THR A 52 55.66 -35.87 2.17
C THR A 52 56.55 -35.12 3.18
N ALA A 53 56.77 -35.69 4.37
CA ALA A 53 57.41 -35.01 5.50
C ALA A 53 58.80 -34.43 5.22
N ASP A 54 59.59 -35.11 4.38
CA ASP A 54 60.96 -34.72 4.00
C ASP A 54 61.12 -34.59 2.48
N GLY A 55 60.01 -34.45 1.76
CA GLY A 55 59.99 -34.37 0.31
C GLY A 55 60.43 -33.01 -0.24
N PRO A 56 60.71 -32.93 -1.55
CA PRO A 56 60.94 -31.64 -2.19
C PRO A 56 59.68 -30.77 -2.06
N ALA A 57 59.88 -29.46 -1.84
CA ALA A 57 58.78 -28.50 -1.86
C ALA A 57 58.07 -28.54 -3.22
N ILE A 58 56.74 -28.71 -3.24
CA ILE A 58 55.89 -28.75 -4.44
C ILE A 58 54.99 -27.52 -4.56
N VAL A 59 54.65 -26.87 -3.44
CA VAL A 59 53.85 -25.64 -3.39
C VAL A 59 54.63 -24.59 -2.59
N ARG A 60 54.67 -23.35 -3.10
CA ARG A 60 55.21 -22.20 -2.38
C ARG A 60 54.12 -21.16 -2.20
N VAL A 61 53.97 -20.68 -0.98
CA VAL A 61 53.14 -19.52 -0.62
C VAL A 61 54.09 -18.38 -0.29
N GLU A 62 53.98 -17.27 -1.00
CA GLU A 62 54.86 -16.11 -0.86
C GLU A 62 54.10 -14.79 -0.90
N SER A 63 54.69 -13.75 -0.31
CA SER A 63 54.17 -12.38 -0.38
C SER A 63 54.99 -11.57 -1.39
N ALA A 64 54.33 -11.01 -2.39
CA ALA A 64 54.93 -10.14 -3.40
C ALA A 64 54.00 -8.96 -3.67
N ASN A 65 54.55 -7.73 -3.71
CA ASN A 65 53.79 -6.50 -3.97
C ASN A 65 52.56 -6.30 -3.06
N GLY A 66 52.63 -6.74 -1.81
CA GLY A 66 51.53 -6.63 -0.84
C GLY A 66 50.38 -7.62 -1.06
N ARG A 67 50.55 -8.62 -1.93
CA ARG A 67 49.61 -9.72 -2.15
C ARG A 67 50.25 -11.05 -1.82
N VAL A 68 49.46 -11.99 -1.32
CA VAL A 68 49.89 -13.38 -1.18
C VAL A 68 49.59 -14.14 -2.45
N GLN A 69 50.58 -14.89 -2.90
CA GLN A 69 50.58 -15.62 -4.15
C GLN A 69 51.05 -17.06 -3.89
N THR A 70 50.58 -17.99 -4.72
CA THR A 70 51.04 -19.37 -4.71
C THR A 70 51.67 -19.77 -6.03
N ARG A 71 52.70 -20.62 -5.93
CA ARG A 71 53.40 -21.25 -7.06
C ARG A 71 53.49 -22.75 -6.83
N GLN A 72 53.52 -23.50 -7.92
CA GLN A 72 53.76 -24.93 -7.89
C GLN A 72 55.00 -25.28 -8.68
N LYS A 73 55.66 -26.39 -8.34
CA LYS A 73 56.69 -26.95 -9.19
C LYS A 73 56.07 -27.72 -10.36
N ASP A 74 56.73 -27.66 -11.51
CA ASP A 74 56.38 -28.48 -12.66
C ASP A 74 56.85 -29.94 -12.51
N ALA A 75 56.53 -30.77 -13.50
CA ALA A 75 56.91 -32.18 -13.51
C ALA A 75 58.44 -32.41 -13.51
N ASN A 76 59.24 -31.39 -13.82
CA ASN A 76 60.70 -31.44 -13.80
C ASN A 76 61.29 -30.93 -12.46
N GLY A 77 60.46 -30.59 -11.48
CA GLY A 77 60.88 -30.08 -10.19
C GLY A 77 61.38 -28.63 -10.22
N GLN A 78 61.02 -27.85 -11.25
CA GLN A 78 61.33 -26.41 -11.32
C GLN A 78 60.12 -25.57 -10.89
N TRP A 79 60.37 -24.43 -10.22
CA TRP A 79 59.30 -23.50 -9.85
C TRP A 79 58.63 -22.90 -11.09
N SER A 80 57.30 -22.97 -11.15
CA SER A 80 56.53 -22.33 -12.22
C SER A 80 56.77 -20.82 -12.23
N THR A 81 56.93 -20.28 -13.44
CA THR A 81 56.97 -18.84 -13.67
C THR A 81 55.59 -18.20 -13.49
N ALA A 82 54.51 -18.97 -13.62
CA ALA A 82 53.14 -18.53 -13.33
C ALA A 82 52.89 -18.43 -11.80
N VAL A 83 52.15 -17.39 -11.41
CA VAL A 83 51.67 -17.18 -10.04
C VAL A 83 50.16 -17.24 -9.99
N PHE A 84 49.62 -17.74 -8.88
CA PHE A 84 48.22 -17.62 -8.55
C PHE A 84 48.06 -16.59 -7.43
N ASP A 85 47.45 -15.44 -7.72
CA ASP A 85 47.02 -14.49 -6.68
C ASP A 85 46.07 -15.23 -5.73
N SER A 86 46.47 -15.40 -4.48
CA SER A 86 45.85 -16.31 -3.52
C SER A 86 45.04 -15.49 -2.52
N PRO A 87 43.76 -15.17 -2.81
CA PRO A 87 42.94 -14.38 -1.90
C PRO A 87 42.68 -15.15 -0.62
N VAL A 88 42.54 -14.41 0.48
CA VAL A 88 42.04 -14.97 1.73
C VAL A 88 40.58 -15.35 1.53
N VAL A 89 40.27 -16.63 1.70
CA VAL A 89 38.90 -17.13 1.63
C VAL A 89 38.17 -16.71 2.91
N PRO A 90 37.00 -16.05 2.82
CA PRO A 90 36.25 -15.66 4.00
C PRO A 90 35.97 -16.86 4.92
N PRO A 91 36.13 -16.74 6.25
CA PRO A 91 35.97 -17.87 7.17
C PRO A 91 34.62 -18.60 7.09
N HIS A 92 33.56 -17.90 6.66
CA HIS A 92 32.23 -18.50 6.50
C HIS A 92 32.13 -19.38 5.24
N GLU A 93 32.89 -19.10 4.18
CA GLU A 93 32.97 -19.93 2.98
C GLU A 93 33.84 -21.16 3.23
N VAL A 94 34.97 -20.99 3.93
CA VAL A 94 35.81 -22.12 4.39
C VAL A 94 34.96 -23.12 5.19
N ARG A 95 34.11 -22.63 6.10
CA ARG A 95 33.19 -23.47 6.89
C ARG A 95 32.11 -24.16 6.04
N ARG A 96 31.68 -23.57 4.93
CA ARG A 96 30.76 -24.24 4.00
C ARG A 96 31.47 -25.36 3.23
N LEU A 97 32.74 -25.16 2.88
CA LEU A 97 33.55 -26.10 2.09
C LEU A 97 33.84 -27.42 2.82
N ILE A 98 34.20 -27.37 4.10
CA ILE A 98 34.65 -28.56 4.86
C ILE A 98 33.58 -29.20 5.75
N GLY A 99 32.35 -28.71 5.71
CA GLY A 99 31.20 -29.25 6.48
C GLY A 99 30.98 -28.55 7.84
N PRO A 100 30.04 -29.03 8.67
CA PRO A 100 29.64 -28.33 9.90
C PRO A 100 30.76 -28.31 10.95
N ILE A 101 31.50 -27.19 11.03
CA ILE A 101 32.48 -26.93 12.08
C ILE A 101 31.81 -26.17 13.24
N GLY A 102 32.20 -26.47 14.49
CA GLY A 102 31.89 -25.64 15.64
C GLY A 102 32.35 -24.18 15.43
N ARG A 103 31.49 -23.20 15.74
CA ARG A 103 31.75 -21.76 15.50
C ARG A 103 33.04 -21.21 16.12
N SER A 104 33.66 -21.94 17.06
CA SER A 104 34.85 -21.57 17.83
C SER A 104 36.20 -21.95 17.19
N VAL A 105 36.22 -22.70 16.08
CA VAL A 105 37.49 -23.07 15.43
C VAL A 105 37.95 -21.92 14.49
N PRO A 106 39.12 -21.31 14.72
CA PRO A 106 39.73 -20.39 13.77
C PRO A 106 40.18 -21.19 12.55
N VAL A 107 39.62 -20.85 11.40
CA VAL A 107 39.93 -21.52 10.12
C VAL A 107 40.54 -20.49 9.20
N CYS A 108 41.71 -20.82 8.67
CA CYS A 108 42.37 -20.00 7.68
C CYS A 108 42.33 -20.69 6.32
N GLY A 109 41.96 -19.95 5.27
CA GLY A 109 41.97 -20.44 3.90
C GLY A 109 42.58 -19.43 2.94
N LEU A 110 43.49 -19.91 2.09
CA LEU A 110 43.98 -19.20 0.93
C LEU A 110 43.51 -19.93 -0.32
N GLY A 111 42.92 -19.19 -1.26
CA GLY A 111 42.65 -19.76 -2.59
C GLY A 111 43.96 -20.22 -3.21
N VAL A 112 43.99 -21.42 -3.77
CA VAL A 112 45.11 -21.94 -4.55
C VAL A 112 44.60 -22.46 -5.88
N GLN A 113 45.49 -22.72 -6.82
CA GLN A 113 45.09 -23.28 -8.12
C GLN A 113 44.31 -24.60 -7.93
N GLY A 114 43.04 -24.59 -8.34
CA GLY A 114 42.15 -25.75 -8.27
C GLY A 114 41.58 -26.06 -6.88
N GLY A 115 41.75 -25.19 -5.88
CA GLY A 115 41.25 -25.48 -4.53
C GLY A 115 41.51 -24.38 -3.49
N VAL A 116 41.52 -24.78 -2.23
CA VAL A 116 41.82 -23.92 -1.08
C VAL A 116 42.88 -24.59 -0.22
N LEU A 117 43.97 -23.87 0.06
CA LEU A 117 44.95 -24.26 1.08
C LEU A 117 44.43 -23.80 2.43
N LEU A 118 44.25 -24.75 3.33
CA LEU A 118 43.65 -24.56 4.65
C LEU A 118 44.68 -24.79 5.75
N LYS A 119 44.68 -23.93 6.77
CA LYS A 119 45.24 -24.28 8.08
C LYS A 119 44.14 -24.84 8.96
N LEU A 120 44.24 -26.12 9.30
CA LEU A 120 43.34 -26.80 10.23
C LEU A 120 44.11 -27.26 11.47
N PRO A 121 43.43 -27.43 12.62
CA PRO A 121 43.99 -28.17 13.74
C PRO A 121 44.30 -29.61 13.33
N VAL A 122 45.43 -30.15 13.77
CA VAL A 122 45.74 -31.58 13.59
C VAL A 122 44.66 -32.41 14.29
N GLY A 123 44.18 -33.45 13.62
CA GLY A 123 43.08 -34.31 14.06
C GLY A 123 41.68 -33.79 13.73
N HIS A 124 41.53 -32.60 13.13
CA HIS A 124 40.22 -32.05 12.77
C HIS A 124 39.56 -32.84 11.63
N GLU A 125 38.28 -33.16 11.77
CA GLU A 125 37.52 -33.88 10.76
C GLU A 125 37.09 -32.97 9.61
N TYR A 126 37.26 -33.44 8.37
CA TYR A 126 36.79 -32.80 7.15
C TYR A 126 36.18 -33.86 6.23
N ALA A 127 35.32 -33.45 5.29
CA ALA A 127 34.66 -34.35 4.36
C ALA A 127 35.37 -34.41 3.01
N VAL A 128 35.44 -35.57 2.37
CA VAL A 128 35.83 -35.73 0.95
C VAL A 128 34.74 -36.53 0.22
N SER A 129 34.63 -36.38 -1.10
CA SER A 129 33.66 -37.13 -1.92
C SER A 129 34.31 -37.66 -3.20
N SER A 130 33.92 -38.86 -3.61
CA SER A 130 34.30 -39.41 -4.92
C SER A 130 33.28 -38.99 -5.99
N ALA A 131 33.68 -39.01 -7.26
CA ALA A 131 32.79 -38.67 -8.38
C ALA A 131 31.62 -39.66 -8.56
N THR A 132 31.74 -40.85 -7.96
CA THR A 132 30.84 -42.00 -8.16
C THR A 132 29.94 -42.30 -6.95
N GLU A 133 30.17 -41.67 -5.79
CA GLU A 133 29.39 -41.92 -4.56
C GLU A 133 28.56 -40.71 -4.16
N LYS A 134 27.32 -40.96 -3.69
CA LYS A 134 26.39 -39.91 -3.22
C LYS A 134 26.67 -39.44 -1.77
N SER A 135 27.68 -39.97 -1.10
CA SER A 135 27.98 -39.70 0.32
C SER A 135 29.40 -39.16 0.48
N THR A 136 29.58 -38.25 1.43
CA THR A 136 30.89 -37.76 1.86
C THR A 136 31.54 -38.74 2.85
N VAL A 137 32.84 -38.95 2.73
CA VAL A 137 33.67 -39.74 3.66
C VAL A 137 34.40 -38.77 4.59
N PRO A 138 34.27 -38.89 5.93
CA PRO A 138 35.04 -38.08 6.86
C PRO A 138 36.51 -38.54 6.91
N GLN A 139 37.42 -37.58 6.94
CA GLN A 139 38.87 -37.74 7.05
C GLN A 139 39.40 -36.80 8.14
N LYS A 140 40.61 -37.03 8.66
CA LYS A 140 41.22 -36.18 9.70
C LYS A 140 42.49 -35.51 9.19
N ALA A 141 42.64 -34.22 9.46
CA ALA A 141 43.84 -33.47 9.10
C ALA A 141 45.05 -34.03 9.86
N VAL A 142 46.11 -34.38 9.14
CA VAL A 142 47.30 -35.04 9.68
C VAL A 142 48.39 -34.02 9.99
N THR A 143 48.64 -33.08 9.08
CA THR A 143 49.70 -32.07 9.22
C THR A 143 49.16 -30.72 9.67
N GLY A 144 47.84 -30.54 9.56
CA GLY A 144 47.17 -29.28 9.79
C GLY A 144 47.35 -28.25 8.67
N TYR A 145 47.96 -28.63 7.54
CA TYR A 145 47.96 -27.87 6.29
C TYR A 145 47.36 -28.76 5.21
N LEU A 146 46.25 -28.33 4.60
CA LEU A 146 45.48 -29.18 3.72
C LEU A 146 45.14 -28.43 2.44
N VAL A 147 45.44 -29.01 1.28
CA VAL A 147 44.90 -28.50 0.01
C VAL A 147 43.62 -29.24 -0.30
N TYR A 148 42.52 -28.50 -0.35
CA TYR A 148 41.17 -29.00 -0.55
C TYR A 148 40.71 -28.62 -1.97
N GLN A 149 40.46 -29.60 -2.83
CA GLN A 149 40.22 -29.40 -4.26
C GLN A 149 38.88 -29.97 -4.67
N ALA A 150 38.15 -29.22 -5.49
CA ALA A 150 36.88 -29.65 -6.05
C ALA A 150 37.04 -29.95 -7.55
N SER A 151 36.57 -31.12 -7.98
CA SER A 151 36.53 -31.54 -9.38
C SER A 151 35.14 -32.11 -9.68
N GLY A 152 34.27 -31.28 -10.28
CA GLY A 152 32.86 -31.64 -10.47
C GLY A 152 32.12 -31.76 -9.14
N PHE A 153 31.49 -32.93 -8.90
CA PHE A 153 30.86 -33.26 -7.61
C PHE A 153 31.81 -34.00 -6.63
N ALA A 154 33.03 -34.29 -7.08
CA ALA A 154 34.06 -34.91 -6.25
C ALA A 154 34.88 -33.84 -5.53
N VAL A 155 35.23 -34.13 -4.28
CA VAL A 155 36.06 -33.27 -3.45
C VAL A 155 37.18 -34.12 -2.91
N SER A 156 38.42 -33.78 -3.26
CA SER A 156 39.61 -34.43 -2.74
C SER A 156 40.37 -33.49 -1.81
N ALA A 157 41.15 -34.06 -0.90
CA ALA A 157 42.02 -33.27 -0.06
C ALA A 157 43.38 -33.97 0.11
N THR A 158 44.44 -33.17 0.17
CA THR A 158 45.81 -33.66 0.33
C THR A 158 46.47 -32.90 1.48
N ASP A 159 46.91 -33.64 2.50
CA ASP A 159 47.70 -33.08 3.60
C ASP A 159 49.10 -32.70 3.09
N LEU A 160 49.55 -31.51 3.48
CA LEU A 160 50.84 -30.95 3.10
C LEU A 160 51.76 -30.79 4.31
N PHE A 161 53.03 -31.10 4.12
CA PHE A 161 54.08 -30.96 5.12
C PHE A 161 54.85 -29.66 4.86
N PRO A 162 54.95 -28.75 5.84
CA PRO A 162 55.83 -27.59 5.70
C PRO A 162 57.29 -28.05 5.66
N VAL A 163 58.05 -27.57 4.67
CA VAL A 163 59.46 -27.92 4.46
C VAL A 163 60.33 -26.67 4.43
N ALA A 164 61.64 -26.83 4.64
CA ALA A 164 62.58 -25.72 4.58
C ALA A 164 62.58 -25.08 3.18
N ARG A 165 62.54 -23.74 3.14
CA ARG A 165 62.51 -23.00 1.87
C ARG A 165 63.76 -23.29 1.04
N GLN A 166 63.58 -23.68 -0.22
CA GLN A 166 64.68 -23.95 -1.16
C GLN A 166 64.62 -23.07 -2.42
N GLY A 167 65.66 -22.25 -2.63
CA GLY A 167 65.84 -21.42 -3.84
C GLY A 167 64.95 -20.17 -3.92
N ALA A 168 65.36 -19.18 -4.71
CA ALA A 168 64.57 -17.97 -4.99
C ALA A 168 63.45 -18.26 -6.01
N SER A 169 62.36 -17.49 -5.95
CA SER A 169 61.24 -17.62 -6.90
C SER A 169 61.56 -16.95 -8.24
N PRO A 170 61.19 -17.55 -9.39
CA PRO A 170 61.31 -16.91 -10.70
C PRO A 170 60.44 -15.65 -10.81
N LEU A 171 60.88 -14.64 -11.57
CA LEU A 171 60.04 -13.45 -11.84
C LEU A 171 58.81 -13.84 -12.68
N PRO A 172 57.60 -13.32 -12.37
CA PRO A 172 56.41 -13.62 -13.16
C PRO A 172 56.52 -13.01 -14.58
N PRO A 173 56.13 -13.75 -15.63
CA PRO A 173 56.06 -13.22 -16.99
C PRO A 173 54.85 -12.28 -17.14
N PRO A 174 54.84 -11.38 -18.14
CA PRO A 174 53.66 -10.58 -18.47
C PRO A 174 52.45 -11.48 -18.81
N PRO A 175 51.21 -10.99 -18.62
CA PRO A 175 50.00 -11.83 -18.67
C PRO A 175 49.86 -12.57 -20.01
N PRO A 176 49.51 -13.86 -20.01
CA PRO A 176 49.45 -14.66 -21.22
C PRO A 176 48.16 -14.45 -22.02
N SER A 177 48.29 -14.65 -23.33
CA SER A 177 47.21 -14.77 -24.32
C SER A 177 46.77 -16.24 -24.49
N LYS A 178 45.46 -16.41 -24.73
CA LYS A 178 44.68 -17.61 -25.15
C LYS A 178 44.57 -18.82 -24.21
N ALA A 179 43.36 -19.41 -24.23
CA ALA A 179 42.91 -20.57 -23.46
C ALA A 179 43.72 -21.85 -23.71
N ALA A 180 43.71 -22.78 -22.75
CA ALA A 180 44.36 -24.08 -22.84
C ALA A 180 43.87 -24.87 -24.06
N VAL A 181 44.79 -25.48 -24.81
CA VAL A 181 44.48 -26.24 -26.02
C VAL A 181 43.50 -27.38 -25.71
N GLY A 182 42.31 -27.35 -26.31
CA GLY A 182 41.26 -28.38 -26.15
C GLY A 182 40.09 -28.01 -25.23
N LEU A 183 40.15 -26.87 -24.52
CA LEU A 183 39.03 -26.37 -23.71
C LEU A 183 38.53 -25.04 -24.28
N GLU A 184 37.21 -24.93 -24.46
CA GLU A 184 36.56 -23.76 -25.04
C GLU A 184 36.01 -22.83 -23.98
N VAL A 185 35.63 -23.39 -22.82
CA VAL A 185 35.36 -22.62 -21.60
C VAL A 185 36.64 -22.63 -20.76
N PRO A 186 37.32 -21.48 -20.57
CA PRO A 186 38.48 -21.46 -19.69
C PRO A 186 38.05 -21.83 -18.26
N ALA A 187 38.94 -22.45 -17.49
CA ALA A 187 38.69 -22.73 -16.07
C ALA A 187 38.72 -21.44 -15.19
N LEU A 188 39.14 -20.30 -15.76
CA LEU A 188 39.51 -19.06 -15.07
C LEU A 188 38.83 -17.74 -15.54
N PRO A 189 37.69 -17.67 -16.26
CA PRO A 189 36.98 -16.40 -16.40
C PRO A 189 36.45 -16.02 -15.02
N VAL A 190 37.01 -14.95 -14.44
CA VAL A 190 36.49 -14.38 -13.20
C VAL A 190 35.22 -13.61 -13.57
N CYS A 191 34.07 -14.19 -13.26
CA CYS A 191 32.79 -13.52 -13.43
C CYS A 191 32.67 -12.34 -12.45
N ALA A 192 31.76 -11.40 -12.75
CA ALA A 192 31.40 -10.34 -11.81
C ALA A 192 31.06 -10.94 -10.43
N GLY A 193 31.56 -10.30 -9.37
CA GLY A 193 31.49 -10.83 -8.00
C GLY A 193 32.56 -11.88 -7.66
N GLN A 194 33.62 -12.01 -8.47
CA GLN A 194 34.72 -12.97 -8.28
C GLN A 194 34.28 -14.45 -8.23
N ARG A 195 33.32 -14.79 -9.08
CA ARG A 195 32.68 -16.11 -9.13
C ARG A 195 33.20 -16.93 -10.30
N LEU A 196 33.15 -18.26 -10.16
CA LEU A 196 33.32 -19.20 -11.27
C LEU A 196 32.16 -19.09 -12.28
N PRO A 197 32.38 -19.41 -13.58
CA PRO A 197 31.32 -19.50 -14.57
C PRO A 197 30.17 -20.41 -14.13
N ASP A 198 28.93 -20.07 -14.51
CA ASP A 198 27.79 -20.98 -14.34
C ASP A 198 27.91 -22.16 -15.34
N MET A 199 28.52 -21.92 -16.51
CA MET A 199 28.73 -22.94 -17.53
C MET A 199 30.06 -23.65 -17.32
N ASN A 200 30.01 -24.95 -17.10
CA ASN A 200 31.21 -25.80 -17.18
C ASN A 200 31.39 -26.36 -18.60
N GLN A 201 32.53 -26.99 -18.87
CA GLN A 201 32.82 -27.53 -20.21
C GLN A 201 31.77 -28.57 -20.66
N ALA A 202 31.31 -29.46 -19.77
CA ALA A 202 30.30 -30.46 -20.12
C ALA A 202 28.94 -29.83 -20.52
N ALA A 203 28.51 -28.79 -19.81
CA ALA A 203 27.32 -28.02 -20.15
C ALA A 203 27.49 -27.28 -21.48
N PHE A 204 28.68 -26.75 -21.75
CA PHE A 204 29.01 -26.13 -23.04
C PHE A 204 28.97 -27.15 -24.18
N ASP A 205 29.55 -28.33 -23.99
CA ASP A 205 29.60 -29.39 -24.99
C ASP A 205 28.20 -29.88 -25.38
N ALA A 206 27.29 -29.89 -24.40
CA ALA A 206 25.87 -30.23 -24.57
C ALA A 206 25.06 -29.17 -25.34
N LEU A 207 25.61 -27.98 -25.57
CA LEU A 207 24.92 -26.95 -26.35
C LEU A 207 24.76 -27.39 -27.83
N PRO A 208 23.68 -26.96 -28.50
CA PRO A 208 23.53 -27.12 -29.93
C PRO A 208 24.74 -26.53 -30.69
N ALA A 209 25.10 -27.17 -31.81
CA ALA A 209 26.22 -26.72 -32.64
C ALA A 209 26.09 -25.25 -33.08
N THR A 210 24.86 -24.77 -33.27
CA THR A 210 24.56 -23.37 -33.58
C THR A 210 25.02 -22.41 -32.49
N GLU A 211 24.82 -22.74 -31.21
CA GLU A 211 25.23 -21.89 -30.09
C GLU A 211 26.74 -21.94 -29.86
N LYS A 212 27.36 -23.11 -29.99
CA LYS A 212 28.83 -23.22 -29.93
C LYS A 212 29.50 -22.39 -31.02
N ASN A 213 28.99 -22.49 -32.26
CA ASN A 213 29.48 -21.67 -33.37
C ASN A 213 29.29 -20.16 -33.15
N ARG A 214 28.24 -19.73 -32.44
CA ARG A 214 28.04 -18.32 -32.08
C ARG A 214 29.04 -17.89 -31.02
N PHE A 215 29.25 -18.69 -29.98
CA PHE A 215 30.23 -18.42 -28.94
C PHE A 215 31.63 -18.20 -29.52
N HIS A 216 32.09 -19.01 -30.48
CA HIS A 216 33.40 -18.82 -31.10
C HIS A 216 33.54 -17.55 -31.93
N ARG A 217 32.42 -16.95 -32.39
CA ARG A 217 32.42 -15.68 -33.11
C ARG A 217 32.37 -14.47 -32.19
N MET A 218 32.11 -14.68 -30.89
CA MET A 218 32.08 -13.60 -29.90
C MET A 218 33.51 -13.19 -29.51
N GLU A 219 33.68 -11.91 -29.19
CA GLU A 219 34.91 -11.42 -28.56
C GLU A 219 35.02 -11.92 -27.12
N ALA A 220 36.24 -11.95 -26.57
CA ALA A 220 36.52 -12.50 -25.24
C ALA A 220 35.64 -11.93 -24.09
N PRO A 221 35.29 -10.62 -24.05
CA PRO A 221 34.37 -10.11 -23.05
C PRO A 221 32.95 -10.69 -23.20
N ALA A 222 32.46 -10.86 -24.43
CA ALA A 222 31.15 -11.44 -24.70
C ALA A 222 31.10 -12.95 -24.42
N GLN A 223 32.19 -13.69 -24.72
CA GLN A 223 32.36 -15.08 -24.30
C GLN A 223 32.33 -15.23 -22.77
N THR A 224 32.93 -14.29 -22.04
CA THR A 224 32.90 -14.28 -20.57
C THR A 224 31.48 -14.05 -20.07
N ARG A 225 30.76 -13.06 -20.60
CA ARG A 225 29.33 -12.82 -20.27
C ARG A 225 28.45 -14.04 -20.59
N PHE A 226 28.77 -14.78 -21.64
CA PHE A 226 28.07 -16.00 -22.05
C PHE A 226 28.13 -17.08 -20.99
N VAL A 227 29.34 -17.42 -20.53
CA VAL A 227 29.54 -18.49 -19.55
C VAL A 227 29.20 -18.06 -18.11
N CYS A 228 29.15 -16.75 -17.85
CA CYS A 228 28.81 -16.15 -16.56
C CYS A 228 27.31 -15.83 -16.38
N GLY A 229 26.43 -16.22 -17.31
CA GLY A 229 24.98 -16.04 -17.19
C GLY A 229 24.44 -14.64 -17.51
N GLN A 230 25.31 -13.66 -17.78
CA GLN A 230 24.92 -12.30 -18.15
C GLN A 230 24.31 -12.24 -19.55
N HIS A 231 24.83 -13.04 -20.48
CA HIS A 231 24.27 -13.15 -21.83
C HIS A 231 22.84 -13.71 -21.82
N LEU A 232 22.56 -14.69 -20.95
CA LEU A 232 21.20 -15.21 -20.78
C LEU A 232 20.25 -14.12 -20.26
N ASN A 233 20.69 -13.34 -19.27
CA ASN A 233 19.93 -12.20 -18.76
C ASN A 233 19.63 -11.17 -19.86
N ASP A 234 20.63 -10.86 -20.70
CA ASP A 234 20.44 -9.95 -21.83
C ASP A 234 19.40 -10.50 -22.82
N LEU A 235 19.50 -11.78 -23.20
CA LEU A 235 18.54 -12.43 -24.11
C LEU A 235 17.11 -12.40 -23.57
N MET A 236 16.93 -12.66 -22.27
CA MET A 236 15.62 -12.61 -21.63
C MET A 236 15.05 -11.19 -21.54
N SER A 237 15.92 -10.17 -21.56
CA SER A 237 15.53 -8.75 -21.46
C SER A 237 15.55 -8.03 -22.80
N GLN A 238 15.75 -8.74 -23.92
CA GLN A 238 15.85 -8.13 -25.25
C GLN A 238 14.48 -7.67 -25.77
N ASP A 239 14.43 -6.41 -26.18
CA ASP A 239 13.34 -5.87 -27.00
C ASP A 239 13.31 -6.56 -28.38
N THR A 240 12.50 -7.60 -28.50
CA THR A 240 12.23 -8.24 -29.79
C THR A 240 10.90 -7.73 -30.34
N PHE A 241 10.97 -6.76 -31.27
CA PHE A 241 9.79 -6.07 -31.81
C PHE A 241 8.67 -7.03 -32.26
N LEU A 242 7.41 -6.59 -32.11
CA LEU A 242 6.18 -7.39 -32.27
C LEU A 242 5.77 -7.69 -33.73
N SER A 243 6.65 -7.50 -34.71
CA SER A 243 6.32 -7.63 -36.14
C SER A 243 6.32 -9.10 -36.61
N PRO A 244 5.34 -9.53 -37.43
CA PRO A 244 5.34 -10.85 -38.07
C PRO A 244 6.62 -11.15 -38.88
N ALA A 245 7.26 -10.11 -39.45
CA ALA A 245 8.50 -10.24 -40.22
C ALA A 245 9.70 -10.73 -39.38
N LEU A 246 9.64 -10.58 -38.05
CA LEU A 246 10.70 -11.00 -37.13
C LEU A 246 10.46 -12.41 -36.55
N GLY A 247 9.46 -13.16 -37.03
CA GLY A 247 9.15 -14.50 -36.51
C GLY A 247 10.38 -15.42 -36.42
N ALA A 248 11.21 -15.47 -37.46
CA ALA A 248 12.45 -16.26 -37.46
C ALA A 248 13.45 -15.80 -36.38
N SER A 249 13.61 -14.49 -36.18
CA SER A 249 14.48 -13.94 -35.13
C SER A 249 13.94 -14.22 -33.73
N ARG A 250 12.62 -14.18 -33.54
CA ARG A 250 11.98 -14.47 -32.25
C ARG A 250 12.06 -15.95 -31.90
N GLY A 251 11.85 -16.83 -32.87
CA GLY A 251 12.03 -18.27 -32.71
C GLY A 251 13.49 -18.64 -32.40
N ASP A 252 14.45 -17.97 -33.07
CA ASP A 252 15.87 -18.14 -32.76
C ASP A 252 16.19 -17.71 -31.32
N THR A 253 15.77 -16.52 -30.88
CA THR A 253 15.96 -16.07 -29.50
C THR A 253 15.35 -17.04 -28.48
N LEU A 254 14.15 -17.57 -28.74
CA LEU A 254 13.50 -18.54 -27.86
C LEU A 254 14.35 -19.82 -27.72
N ASN A 255 14.84 -20.36 -28.83
CA ASN A 255 15.67 -21.57 -28.86
C ASN A 255 16.97 -21.35 -28.09
N ARG A 256 17.56 -20.14 -28.18
CA ARG A 256 18.78 -19.79 -27.44
C ARG A 256 18.56 -19.77 -25.94
N ILE A 257 17.51 -19.08 -25.48
CA ILE A 257 17.17 -19.02 -24.06
C ILE A 257 16.94 -20.44 -23.53
N THR A 258 16.17 -21.25 -24.27
CA THR A 258 15.89 -22.65 -23.93
C THR A 258 17.17 -23.47 -23.78
N ALA A 259 18.07 -23.41 -24.77
CA ALA A 259 19.32 -24.16 -24.76
C ALA A 259 20.23 -23.77 -23.58
N LEU A 260 20.34 -22.47 -23.29
CA LEU A 260 21.14 -21.98 -22.18
C LEU A 260 20.56 -22.40 -20.82
N LEU A 261 19.24 -22.30 -20.63
CA LEU A 261 18.57 -22.76 -19.42
C LEU A 261 18.77 -24.27 -19.20
N HIS A 262 18.60 -25.08 -20.25
CA HIS A 262 18.82 -26.54 -20.18
C HIS A 262 20.29 -26.90 -19.92
N ALA A 263 21.24 -26.05 -20.32
CA ALA A 263 22.65 -26.16 -19.95
C ALA A 263 22.95 -25.68 -18.51
N GLY A 264 21.94 -25.42 -17.70
CA GLY A 264 22.07 -25.02 -16.30
C GLY A 264 22.50 -23.57 -16.08
N GLN A 265 22.38 -22.70 -17.10
CA GLN A 265 22.67 -21.28 -16.93
C GLN A 265 21.69 -20.60 -15.97
N ILE A 266 22.22 -19.62 -15.25
CA ILE A 266 21.46 -18.74 -14.36
C ILE A 266 21.50 -17.33 -14.95
N PRO A 267 20.36 -16.67 -15.20
CA PRO A 267 20.38 -15.27 -15.65
C PRO A 267 20.98 -14.42 -14.53
N ARG A 268 22.01 -13.63 -14.86
CA ARG A 268 22.69 -12.76 -13.89
C ARG A 268 22.77 -11.31 -14.34
N ASN A 269 22.65 -10.41 -13.37
CA ASN A 269 22.80 -8.97 -13.62
C ASN A 269 24.27 -8.59 -13.86
N ALA A 270 24.52 -7.30 -14.10
CA ALA A 270 25.88 -6.78 -14.31
C ALA A 270 26.83 -7.01 -13.12
N ALA A 271 26.31 -7.11 -11.90
CA ALA A 271 27.07 -7.40 -10.68
C ALA A 271 27.33 -8.90 -10.46
N GLY A 272 26.71 -9.79 -11.25
CA GLY A 272 26.84 -11.24 -11.13
C GLY A 272 25.82 -11.89 -10.19
N GLU A 273 24.85 -11.13 -9.69
CA GLU A 273 23.77 -11.64 -8.84
C GLU A 273 22.70 -12.35 -9.68
N ALA A 274 22.08 -13.39 -9.14
CA ALA A 274 21.00 -14.09 -9.81
C ALA A 274 19.81 -13.15 -10.04
N ALA A 275 19.33 -13.08 -11.28
CA ALA A 275 18.40 -12.08 -11.76
C ALA A 275 17.08 -12.70 -12.25
N TRP A 276 16.68 -13.86 -11.72
CA TRP A 276 15.49 -14.61 -12.16
C TRP A 276 14.24 -13.72 -12.25
N VAL A 277 13.97 -12.91 -11.23
CA VAL A 277 12.78 -12.05 -11.19
C VAL A 277 12.85 -10.95 -12.26
N THR A 278 13.94 -10.18 -12.31
CA THR A 278 14.08 -9.04 -13.22
C THR A 278 14.22 -9.47 -14.68
N ALA A 279 14.94 -10.57 -14.96
CA ALA A 279 15.03 -11.13 -16.30
C ALA A 279 13.66 -11.64 -16.78
N SER A 280 12.87 -12.23 -15.90
CA SER A 280 11.51 -12.67 -16.21
C SER A 280 10.57 -11.51 -16.50
N GLN A 281 10.74 -10.37 -15.81
CA GLN A 281 9.92 -9.17 -16.06
C GLN A 281 10.11 -8.69 -17.49
N GLY A 282 11.37 -8.57 -17.94
CA GLY A 282 11.68 -8.26 -19.32
C GLY A 282 11.05 -9.29 -20.27
N LEU A 283 11.27 -10.58 -20.00
CA LEU A 283 10.76 -11.66 -20.83
C LEU A 283 9.25 -11.56 -21.03
N LEU A 284 8.47 -11.35 -19.96
CA LEU A 284 7.01 -11.27 -20.06
C LEU A 284 6.54 -9.96 -20.69
N ALA A 285 7.11 -8.82 -20.28
CA ALA A 285 6.73 -7.50 -20.74
C ALA A 285 6.95 -7.33 -22.26
N HIS A 286 8.10 -7.77 -22.78
CA HIS A 286 8.44 -7.66 -24.20
C HIS A 286 7.72 -8.71 -25.08
N ASN A 287 7.00 -9.66 -24.46
CA ASN A 287 6.17 -10.64 -25.16
C ASN A 287 4.67 -10.31 -25.09
N ARG A 288 4.30 -9.14 -24.57
CA ARG A 288 2.90 -8.74 -24.40
C ARG A 288 2.32 -8.08 -25.66
N ALA A 289 1.08 -8.44 -26.01
CA ALA A 289 0.36 -7.81 -27.11
C ALA A 289 -0.08 -6.38 -26.73
N THR A 290 0.32 -5.40 -27.52
CA THR A 290 -0.13 -3.99 -27.42
C THR A 290 -1.19 -3.63 -28.45
N GLY A 291 -1.52 -4.54 -29.37
CA GLY A 291 -2.48 -4.36 -30.45
C GLY A 291 -3.21 -5.66 -30.83
N LYS A 292 -3.92 -5.64 -31.97
CA LYS A 292 -4.71 -6.80 -32.46
C LYS A 292 -3.88 -7.85 -33.21
N GLU A 293 -2.61 -7.58 -33.48
CA GLU A 293 -1.75 -8.48 -34.23
C GLU A 293 -1.24 -9.63 -33.36
N ALA A 294 -1.27 -10.85 -33.91
CA ALA A 294 -0.73 -12.02 -33.25
C ALA A 294 0.80 -11.92 -33.19
N ILE A 295 1.36 -12.04 -31.97
CA ILE A 295 2.81 -12.01 -31.77
C ILE A 295 3.39 -13.41 -32.05
N PRO A 296 4.38 -13.55 -32.96
CA PRO A 296 5.02 -14.83 -33.21
C PRO A 296 5.66 -15.42 -31.94
N PHE A 297 5.46 -16.73 -31.73
CA PHE A 297 6.01 -17.54 -30.63
C PHE A 297 5.60 -17.11 -29.20
N GLN A 298 4.59 -16.25 -29.06
CA GLN A 298 4.20 -15.69 -27.76
C GLN A 298 3.83 -16.76 -26.72
N ASN A 299 3.03 -17.75 -27.11
CA ASN A 299 2.61 -18.82 -26.21
C ASN A 299 3.78 -19.71 -25.79
N GLU A 300 4.75 -19.89 -26.67
CA GLU A 300 5.96 -20.68 -26.43
C GLU A 300 6.91 -19.96 -25.46
N TYR A 301 7.03 -18.63 -25.55
CA TYR A 301 7.74 -17.83 -24.53
C TYR A 301 7.08 -17.96 -23.15
N TYR A 302 5.75 -17.91 -23.10
CA TYR A 302 5.01 -18.08 -21.84
C TYR A 302 5.12 -19.50 -21.28
N ALA A 303 5.09 -20.52 -22.15
CA ALA A 303 5.29 -21.92 -21.75
C ALA A 303 6.71 -22.16 -21.21
N LEU A 304 7.74 -21.60 -21.87
CA LEU A 304 9.12 -21.61 -21.37
C LEU A 304 9.21 -20.99 -19.99
N PHE A 305 8.60 -19.82 -19.79
CA PHE A 305 8.59 -19.15 -18.50
C PHE A 305 8.00 -20.03 -17.40
N ILE A 306 6.83 -20.62 -17.63
CA ILE A 306 6.15 -21.44 -16.63
C ILE A 306 6.94 -22.71 -16.31
N ARG A 307 7.49 -23.38 -17.32
CA ARG A 307 8.17 -24.67 -17.16
C ARG A 307 9.58 -24.52 -16.59
N ASP A 308 10.38 -23.63 -17.17
CA ASP A 308 11.84 -23.63 -16.96
C ASP A 308 12.33 -22.46 -16.10
N ILE A 309 11.51 -21.42 -15.88
CA ILE A 309 11.92 -20.21 -15.14
C ILE A 309 11.18 -20.07 -13.82
N ALA A 310 9.86 -20.22 -13.80
CA ALA A 310 9.03 -20.07 -12.61
C ALA A 310 9.47 -20.92 -11.39
N PRO A 311 9.99 -22.16 -11.56
CA PRO A 311 10.53 -22.95 -10.45
C PRO A 311 11.67 -22.26 -9.68
N HIS A 312 12.38 -21.32 -10.30
CA HIS A 312 13.54 -20.61 -9.75
C HIS A 312 13.23 -19.26 -9.09
N LEU A 313 11.96 -18.81 -9.08
CA LEU A 313 11.55 -17.49 -8.54
C LEU A 313 11.56 -17.40 -6.99
N GLY A 314 12.28 -18.28 -6.31
CA GLY A 314 12.36 -18.36 -4.86
C GLY A 314 11.23 -19.15 -4.22
N ASP A 315 11.19 -19.13 -2.90
CA ASP A 315 10.18 -19.79 -2.06
C ASP A 315 9.82 -18.87 -0.89
N ALA A 316 8.61 -18.97 -0.35
CA ALA A 316 8.19 -18.22 0.83
C ALA A 316 9.09 -18.43 2.05
N ALA A 317 9.80 -19.56 2.14
CA ALA A 317 10.76 -19.83 3.20
C ALA A 317 12.02 -18.92 3.16
N ASP A 318 12.33 -18.32 2.01
CA ASP A 318 13.47 -17.42 1.87
C ASP A 318 13.15 -16.03 2.43
N SER A 319 13.63 -15.74 3.63
CA SER A 319 13.47 -14.44 4.27
C SER A 319 14.30 -13.32 3.62
N THR A 320 15.27 -13.65 2.77
CA THR A 320 16.13 -12.68 2.09
C THR A 320 15.58 -12.24 0.74
N LEU A 321 14.51 -12.88 0.26
CA LEU A 321 13.88 -12.57 -1.02
C LEU A 321 13.23 -11.18 -1.00
N ASN A 322 13.69 -10.30 -1.90
CA ASN A 322 13.07 -9.00 -2.11
C ASN A 322 11.73 -9.16 -2.85
N LEU A 323 10.62 -8.90 -2.15
CA LEU A 323 9.28 -9.09 -2.69
C LEU A 323 8.82 -7.97 -3.64
N SER A 324 9.45 -6.79 -3.61
CA SER A 324 9.05 -5.66 -4.46
C SER A 324 9.12 -5.98 -5.96
N PRO A 325 10.25 -6.42 -6.53
CA PRO A 325 10.31 -6.82 -7.95
C PRO A 325 9.40 -8.04 -8.23
N LEU A 326 9.20 -8.94 -7.27
CA LEU A 326 8.30 -10.08 -7.45
C LEU A 326 6.86 -9.63 -7.68
N VAL A 327 6.36 -8.64 -6.94
CA VAL A 327 5.01 -8.08 -7.14
C VAL A 327 4.84 -7.52 -8.56
N TYR A 328 5.84 -6.81 -9.10
CA TYR A 328 5.78 -6.31 -10.48
C TYR A 328 5.75 -7.44 -11.50
N LEU A 329 6.56 -8.48 -11.31
CA LEU A 329 6.55 -9.65 -12.18
C LEU A 329 5.18 -10.34 -12.16
N LEU A 330 4.58 -10.49 -10.97
CA LEU A 330 3.27 -11.10 -10.82
C LEU A 330 2.16 -10.29 -11.49
N LYS A 331 2.26 -8.95 -11.50
CA LYS A 331 1.34 -8.12 -12.28
C LYS A 331 1.43 -8.40 -13.78
N GLU A 332 2.62 -8.70 -14.30
CA GLU A 332 2.76 -9.15 -15.70
C GLU A 332 2.17 -10.55 -15.92
N MET A 333 2.35 -11.48 -14.98
CA MET A 333 1.76 -12.84 -15.08
C MET A 333 0.23 -12.81 -15.16
N VAL A 334 -0.38 -11.87 -14.46
CA VAL A 334 -1.83 -11.69 -14.46
C VAL A 334 -2.37 -11.25 -15.83
N LEU A 335 -1.52 -10.67 -16.68
CA LEU A 335 -1.89 -10.17 -18.00
C LEU A 335 -1.62 -11.20 -19.11
N LEU A 336 -1.12 -12.39 -18.75
CA LEU A 336 -0.97 -13.53 -19.66
C LEU A 336 -2.34 -14.07 -20.11
N PRO A 337 -2.39 -14.85 -21.21
CA PRO A 337 -3.57 -15.60 -21.57
C PRO A 337 -4.12 -16.38 -20.35
N PRO A 338 -5.46 -16.37 -20.12
CA PRO A 338 -6.09 -16.86 -18.89
C PRO A 338 -5.55 -18.18 -18.33
N GLU A 339 -5.42 -19.19 -19.19
CA GLU A 339 -4.96 -20.53 -18.81
C GLU A 339 -3.51 -20.53 -18.32
N LEU A 340 -2.63 -19.80 -19.02
CA LEU A 340 -1.20 -19.71 -18.71
C LEU A 340 -0.95 -18.85 -17.48
N GLY A 341 -1.62 -17.69 -17.37
CA GLY A 341 -1.52 -16.82 -16.19
C GLY A 341 -1.98 -17.53 -14.91
N THR A 342 -3.10 -18.26 -14.98
CA THR A 342 -3.59 -19.05 -13.86
C THR A 342 -2.62 -20.17 -13.47
N LEU A 343 -2.03 -20.87 -14.44
CA LEU A 343 -1.05 -21.92 -14.18
C LEU A 343 0.22 -21.35 -13.51
N ALA A 344 0.72 -20.22 -14.00
CA ALA A 344 1.89 -19.54 -13.44
C ALA A 344 1.65 -19.12 -11.97
N LEU A 345 0.50 -18.51 -11.69
CA LEU A 345 0.13 -18.10 -10.34
C LEU A 345 -0.05 -19.30 -9.40
N LYS A 346 -0.63 -20.41 -9.87
CA LYS A 346 -0.75 -21.65 -9.10
C LYS A 346 0.62 -22.22 -8.70
N ALA A 347 1.58 -22.24 -9.62
CA ALA A 347 2.93 -22.72 -9.33
C ALA A 347 3.61 -21.90 -8.22
N LEU A 348 3.39 -20.58 -8.19
CA LEU A 348 3.93 -19.72 -7.14
C LEU A 348 3.13 -19.79 -5.83
N GLY A 349 1.82 -20.02 -5.90
CA GLY A 349 0.98 -20.29 -4.73
C GLY A 349 1.43 -21.56 -3.98
N GLN A 350 1.83 -22.61 -4.71
CA GLN A 350 2.40 -23.83 -4.12
C GLN A 350 3.69 -23.57 -3.33
N LYS A 351 4.47 -22.57 -3.74
CA LYS A 351 5.68 -22.09 -3.04
C LYS A 351 5.37 -21.08 -1.93
N GLY A 352 4.08 -20.86 -1.61
CA GLY A 352 3.62 -19.93 -0.57
C GLY A 352 3.84 -18.44 -0.87
N LEU A 353 4.37 -18.08 -2.04
CA LEU A 353 4.78 -16.71 -2.35
C LEU A 353 3.59 -15.74 -2.35
N LEU A 354 2.42 -16.17 -2.83
CA LEU A 354 1.21 -15.34 -2.87
C LEU A 354 0.70 -14.94 -1.47
N ARG A 355 1.06 -15.72 -0.44
CA ARG A 355 0.68 -15.52 0.96
C ARG A 355 1.68 -14.64 1.72
N ARG A 356 2.85 -14.34 1.12
CA ARG A 356 3.84 -13.45 1.71
C ARG A 356 3.29 -12.02 1.76
N THR A 357 3.54 -11.34 2.88
CA THR A 357 3.26 -9.92 3.04
C THR A 357 4.40 -9.10 2.48
N SER A 358 4.09 -8.12 1.64
CA SER A 358 5.09 -7.17 1.13
C SER A 358 5.41 -6.12 2.20
N ASP A 359 6.70 -5.90 2.46
CA ASP A 359 7.18 -4.91 3.44
C ASP A 359 6.74 -3.47 3.12
N THR A 360 6.47 -3.16 1.84
CA THR A 360 6.09 -1.82 1.39
C THR A 360 4.62 -1.49 1.56
N SER A 361 3.74 -2.50 1.51
CA SER A 361 2.29 -2.30 1.58
C SER A 361 1.66 -2.82 2.87
N GLY A 362 2.32 -3.77 3.56
CA GLY A 362 1.72 -4.50 4.68
C GLY A 362 0.62 -5.48 4.25
N GLU A 363 0.38 -5.65 2.95
CA GLU A 363 -0.62 -6.56 2.39
C GLU A 363 0.03 -7.82 1.82
N THR A 364 -0.72 -8.92 1.79
CA THR A 364 -0.28 -10.11 1.06
C THR A 364 -0.21 -9.81 -0.43
N ILE A 365 0.70 -10.48 -1.12
CA ILE A 365 0.85 -10.35 -2.56
C ILE A 365 -0.47 -10.66 -3.28
N ALA A 366 -1.22 -11.68 -2.84
CA ALA A 366 -2.53 -12.00 -3.40
C ALA A 366 -3.55 -10.84 -3.28
N VAL A 367 -3.61 -10.14 -2.13
CA VAL A 367 -4.48 -8.95 -1.98
C VAL A 367 -4.08 -7.84 -2.94
N GLN A 368 -2.79 -7.58 -3.09
CA GLN A 368 -2.29 -6.57 -4.02
C GLN A 368 -2.69 -6.88 -5.47
N LEU A 369 -2.61 -8.14 -5.90
CA LEU A 369 -3.04 -8.55 -7.24
C LEU A 369 -4.56 -8.42 -7.42
N LEU A 370 -5.35 -8.83 -6.42
CA LEU A 370 -6.81 -8.67 -6.44
C LEU A 370 -7.22 -7.20 -6.55
N GLN A 371 -6.52 -6.28 -5.89
CA GLN A 371 -6.83 -4.86 -5.89
C GLN A 371 -6.47 -4.15 -7.20
N HIS A 372 -5.34 -4.52 -7.82
CA HIS A 372 -4.77 -3.75 -8.94
C HIS A 372 -4.98 -4.38 -10.32
N SER A 373 -5.45 -5.63 -10.38
CA SER A 373 -5.60 -6.36 -11.64
C SER A 373 -7.01 -6.89 -11.89
N THR A 374 -7.98 -6.46 -11.09
CA THR A 374 -9.35 -6.99 -11.07
C THR A 374 -10.14 -6.91 -12.39
N PRO A 375 -10.02 -5.87 -13.24
CA PRO A 375 -10.75 -5.88 -14.50
C PRO A 375 -10.20 -6.89 -15.51
N THR A 376 -8.92 -7.30 -15.38
CA THR A 376 -8.23 -8.15 -16.37
C THR A 376 -8.16 -9.62 -15.98
N ILE A 377 -8.45 -9.98 -14.72
CA ILE A 377 -8.30 -11.37 -14.24
C ILE A 377 -9.51 -12.24 -14.52
N PRO A 378 -9.33 -13.44 -15.12
CA PRO A 378 -10.42 -14.41 -15.26
C PRO A 378 -11.08 -14.75 -13.91
N PRO A 379 -12.38 -15.09 -13.88
CA PRO A 379 -13.09 -15.42 -12.64
C PRO A 379 -12.45 -16.57 -11.84
N GLU A 380 -11.95 -17.59 -12.53
CA GLU A 380 -11.22 -18.71 -11.91
C GLU A 380 -9.92 -18.26 -11.22
N THR A 381 -9.18 -17.35 -11.86
CA THR A 381 -7.95 -16.76 -11.31
C THR A 381 -8.29 -15.89 -10.11
N PHE A 382 -9.37 -15.11 -10.20
CA PHE A 382 -9.87 -14.30 -9.09
C PHE A 382 -10.21 -15.18 -7.89
N ALA A 383 -10.96 -16.28 -8.09
CA ALA A 383 -11.31 -17.21 -7.02
C ALA A 383 -10.06 -17.84 -6.37
N PHE A 384 -9.08 -18.25 -7.19
CA PHE A 384 -7.81 -18.77 -6.69
C PHE A 384 -7.05 -17.73 -5.86
N LEU A 385 -6.89 -16.51 -6.36
CA LEU A 385 -6.21 -15.44 -5.63
C LEU A 385 -6.94 -15.05 -4.34
N LEU A 386 -8.28 -15.06 -4.34
CA LEU A 386 -9.08 -14.81 -3.15
C LEU A 386 -8.85 -15.88 -2.07
N ALA A 387 -8.72 -17.15 -2.46
CA ALA A 387 -8.38 -18.23 -1.54
C ALA A 387 -6.94 -18.06 -0.97
N GLU A 388 -5.97 -17.71 -1.82
CA GLU A 388 -4.59 -17.47 -1.41
C GLU A 388 -4.44 -16.24 -0.51
N ALA A 389 -5.26 -15.21 -0.71
CA ALA A 389 -5.26 -13.99 0.09
C ALA A 389 -5.78 -14.20 1.53
N GLY A 390 -6.48 -15.30 1.79
CA GLY A 390 -7.02 -15.64 3.10
C GLY A 390 -8.34 -14.96 3.44
N PRO A 391 -8.93 -15.26 4.61
CA PRO A 391 -10.32 -14.92 4.94
C PRO A 391 -10.60 -13.42 5.06
N GLY A 392 -9.56 -12.60 5.35
CA GLY A 392 -9.71 -11.15 5.42
C GLY A 392 -9.90 -10.46 4.07
N ALA A 393 -9.52 -11.12 2.96
CA ALA A 393 -9.48 -10.51 1.64
C ALA A 393 -10.87 -10.14 1.10
N ALA A 394 -11.89 -10.94 1.40
CA ALA A 394 -13.28 -10.67 1.04
C ALA A 394 -13.80 -9.35 1.65
N ASN A 395 -13.16 -8.89 2.73
CA ASN A 395 -13.51 -7.67 3.45
C ASN A 395 -12.49 -6.54 3.22
N HIS A 396 -11.54 -6.71 2.29
CA HIS A 396 -10.53 -5.69 1.99
C HIS A 396 -11.14 -4.51 1.25
N SER A 397 -10.99 -3.30 1.81
CA SER A 397 -11.58 -2.07 1.26
C SER A 397 -11.11 -1.78 -0.18
N GLY A 398 -9.81 -1.95 -0.45
CA GLY A 398 -9.26 -1.71 -1.78
C GLY A 398 -9.80 -2.67 -2.84
N VAL A 399 -9.91 -3.96 -2.53
CA VAL A 399 -10.39 -4.98 -3.48
C VAL A 399 -11.88 -4.75 -3.81
N MET A 400 -12.71 -4.55 -2.79
CA MET A 400 -14.14 -4.31 -3.02
C MET A 400 -14.38 -3.00 -3.76
N THR A 401 -13.62 -1.94 -3.43
CA THR A 401 -13.73 -0.65 -4.13
C THR A 401 -13.42 -0.81 -5.61
N THR A 402 -12.34 -1.50 -5.99
CA THR A 402 -12.01 -1.75 -7.40
C THR A 402 -13.11 -2.56 -8.11
N LEU A 403 -13.70 -3.55 -7.45
CA LEU A 403 -14.81 -4.34 -8.00
C LEU A 403 -16.10 -3.54 -8.16
N ILE A 404 -16.37 -2.59 -7.27
CA ILE A 404 -17.52 -1.69 -7.40
C ILE A 404 -17.29 -0.70 -8.55
N ASP A 405 -16.06 -0.22 -8.75
CA ASP A 405 -15.70 0.71 -9.82
C ASP A 405 -15.69 0.04 -11.19
N ASN A 406 -15.27 -1.23 -11.24
CA ASN A 406 -15.23 -2.08 -12.44
C ASN A 406 -16.19 -3.27 -12.24
N PRO A 407 -17.51 -3.05 -12.36
CA PRO A 407 -18.53 -3.97 -11.86
C PRO A 407 -18.49 -5.34 -12.55
N SER A 408 -18.46 -6.37 -11.72
CA SER A 408 -18.62 -7.76 -12.12
C SER A 408 -19.49 -8.48 -11.10
N ALA A 409 -20.73 -8.81 -11.47
CA ALA A 409 -21.66 -9.51 -10.60
C ALA A 409 -21.11 -10.87 -10.13
N GLU A 410 -20.43 -11.59 -11.01
CA GLU A 410 -19.78 -12.88 -10.71
C GLU A 410 -18.70 -12.74 -9.63
N ARG A 411 -17.78 -11.78 -9.76
CA ARG A 411 -16.70 -11.58 -8.77
C ARG A 411 -17.23 -11.04 -7.44
N ILE A 412 -18.26 -10.20 -7.47
CA ILE A 412 -18.96 -9.78 -6.24
C ILE A 412 -19.60 -10.99 -5.56
N GLN A 413 -20.23 -11.90 -6.30
CA GLN A 413 -20.78 -13.13 -5.73
C GLN A 413 -19.69 -14.01 -5.12
N LEU A 414 -18.52 -14.13 -5.75
CA LEU A 414 -17.37 -14.83 -5.16
C LEU A 414 -16.91 -14.19 -3.84
N MET A 415 -16.85 -12.85 -3.77
CA MET A 415 -16.54 -12.13 -2.53
C MET A 415 -17.58 -12.39 -1.44
N LEU A 416 -18.88 -12.36 -1.78
CA LEU A 416 -19.97 -12.67 -0.85
C LEU A 416 -19.87 -14.11 -0.33
N ASN A 417 -19.62 -15.08 -1.22
CA ASN A 417 -19.44 -16.49 -0.86
C ASN A 417 -18.21 -16.69 0.06
N ALA A 418 -17.18 -15.86 -0.10
CA ALA A 418 -16.00 -15.83 0.76
C ALA A 418 -16.20 -15.06 2.09
N GLY A 419 -17.42 -14.61 2.39
CA GLY A 419 -17.75 -13.96 3.67
C GLY A 419 -17.59 -12.43 3.68
N ALA A 420 -17.67 -11.77 2.53
CA ALA A 420 -17.71 -10.31 2.48
C ALA A 420 -18.93 -9.77 3.27
N GLN A 421 -18.70 -8.73 4.08
CA GLN A 421 -19.71 -8.01 4.84
C GLN A 421 -20.03 -6.70 4.11
N PRO A 422 -21.15 -6.59 3.37
CA PRO A 422 -21.34 -5.45 2.45
C PRO A 422 -21.77 -4.16 3.14
N ALA A 423 -22.19 -4.23 4.41
CA ALA A 423 -22.49 -3.07 5.26
C ALA A 423 -21.21 -2.41 5.82
N GLN A 424 -20.11 -2.49 5.07
CA GLN A 424 -18.89 -1.74 5.35
C GLN A 424 -18.99 -0.31 4.82
N ARG A 425 -18.30 0.60 5.52
CA ARG A 425 -18.44 2.03 5.30
C ARG A 425 -18.18 2.44 3.86
N GLY A 426 -19.23 2.92 3.20
CA GLY A 426 -19.17 3.58 1.89
C GLY A 426 -19.47 2.68 0.70
N TRP A 427 -19.48 1.35 0.87
CA TRP A 427 -19.59 0.42 -0.26
C TRP A 427 -20.94 0.48 -0.95
N LEU A 428 -22.05 0.41 -0.21
CA LEU A 428 -23.40 0.51 -0.78
C LEU A 428 -23.61 1.85 -1.48
N ALA A 429 -23.17 2.94 -0.83
CA ALA A 429 -23.30 4.29 -1.36
C ALA A 429 -22.38 4.57 -2.55
N ARG A 430 -21.28 3.81 -2.72
CA ARG A 430 -20.41 3.86 -3.90
C ARG A 430 -21.04 3.06 -5.04
N ALA A 431 -21.49 1.84 -4.76
CA ALA A 431 -22.13 0.97 -5.76
C ALA A 431 -23.39 1.58 -6.36
N ARG A 432 -24.23 2.22 -5.53
CA ARG A 432 -25.43 2.91 -6.01
C ARG A 432 -25.12 4.14 -6.87
N ALA A 433 -24.00 4.82 -6.60
CA ALA A 433 -23.60 6.04 -7.30
C ALA A 433 -22.90 5.77 -8.64
N ASN A 434 -22.30 4.58 -8.82
CA ASN A 434 -21.70 4.17 -10.08
C ASN A 434 -22.79 3.64 -11.04
N PRO A 435 -23.07 4.30 -12.19
CA PRO A 435 -24.10 3.87 -13.12
C PRO A 435 -23.93 2.43 -13.62
N ALA A 436 -22.69 1.97 -13.81
CA ALA A 436 -22.40 0.62 -14.29
C ALA A 436 -22.65 -0.45 -13.21
N ALA A 437 -22.61 -0.07 -11.93
CA ALA A 437 -22.80 -0.97 -10.79
C ALA A 437 -24.22 -0.90 -10.21
N ALA A 438 -24.95 0.19 -10.44
CA ALA A 438 -26.23 0.48 -9.80
C ALA A 438 -27.32 -0.57 -10.08
N SER A 439 -27.33 -1.18 -11.28
CA SER A 439 -28.34 -2.16 -11.68
C SER A 439 -27.94 -3.62 -11.41
N THR A 440 -26.65 -3.92 -11.27
CA THR A 440 -26.14 -5.30 -11.18
C THR A 440 -25.48 -5.60 -9.83
N VAL A 441 -24.57 -4.74 -9.38
CA VAL A 441 -23.76 -4.96 -8.16
C VAL A 441 -24.45 -4.41 -6.91
N TYR A 442 -25.02 -3.20 -6.98
CA TYR A 442 -25.68 -2.58 -5.83
C TYR A 442 -26.81 -3.45 -5.24
N PRO A 443 -27.72 -4.04 -6.03
CA PRO A 443 -28.76 -4.92 -5.50
C PRO A 443 -28.19 -6.16 -4.79
N LEU A 444 -27.11 -6.75 -5.32
CA LEU A 444 -26.44 -7.91 -4.70
C LEU A 444 -25.88 -7.54 -3.32
N LEU A 445 -25.15 -6.42 -3.24
CA LEU A 445 -24.58 -5.95 -1.98
C LEU A 445 -25.66 -5.53 -0.98
N LEU A 446 -26.72 -4.84 -1.43
CA LEU A 446 -27.83 -4.42 -0.57
C LEU A 446 -28.56 -5.64 0.02
N ASN A 447 -28.89 -6.63 -0.81
CA ASN A 447 -29.58 -7.84 -0.37
C ASN A 447 -28.74 -8.65 0.61
N ALA A 448 -27.44 -8.81 0.33
CA ALA A 448 -26.52 -9.49 1.23
C ALA A 448 -26.32 -8.74 2.55
N ALA A 449 -26.23 -7.40 2.52
CA ALA A 449 -26.19 -6.59 3.73
C ALA A 449 -27.46 -6.73 4.58
N ALA A 450 -28.63 -6.70 3.94
CA ALA A 450 -29.92 -6.87 4.60
C ALA A 450 -30.08 -8.28 5.21
N ALA A 451 -29.56 -9.31 4.55
CA ALA A 451 -29.52 -10.66 5.11
C ALA A 451 -28.61 -10.72 6.35
N ASN A 452 -27.41 -10.15 6.26
CA ASN A 452 -26.45 -10.09 7.38
C ASN A 452 -26.99 -9.28 8.57
N ALA A 453 -27.79 -8.25 8.34
CA ALA A 453 -28.40 -7.43 9.38
C ALA A 453 -29.27 -8.25 10.35
N ARG A 454 -29.84 -9.38 9.91
CA ARG A 454 -30.66 -10.27 10.74
C ARG A 454 -29.85 -11.11 11.72
N SER A 455 -28.53 -11.19 11.54
CA SER A 455 -27.66 -12.06 12.34
C SER A 455 -27.35 -11.49 13.72
N SER A 456 -27.31 -10.17 13.89
CA SER A 456 -27.06 -9.53 15.19
C SER A 456 -27.54 -8.07 15.25
N PRO A 457 -27.82 -7.53 16.44
CA PRO A 457 -28.14 -6.10 16.61
C PRO A 457 -27.01 -5.16 16.16
N GLU A 458 -25.76 -5.61 16.19
CA GLU A 458 -24.62 -4.84 15.68
C GLU A 458 -24.65 -4.73 14.16
N GLN A 459 -24.89 -5.84 13.45
CA GLN A 459 -25.00 -5.83 12.00
C GLN A 459 -26.23 -5.06 11.53
N ALA A 460 -27.35 -5.14 12.26
CA ALA A 460 -28.54 -4.31 12.00
C ALA A 460 -28.23 -2.81 12.08
N ARG A 461 -27.48 -2.38 13.10
CA ARG A 461 -27.06 -0.98 13.24
C ARG A 461 -26.13 -0.54 12.11
N ARG A 462 -25.11 -1.34 11.78
CA ARG A 462 -24.19 -1.05 10.66
C ARG A 462 -24.92 -0.95 9.33
N PHE A 463 -25.84 -1.88 9.07
CA PHE A 463 -26.68 -1.85 7.87
C PHE A 463 -27.53 -0.58 7.81
N SER A 464 -28.24 -0.25 8.91
CA SER A 464 -29.01 0.99 9.06
C SER A 464 -28.16 2.23 8.80
N ASP A 465 -26.93 2.30 9.31
CA ASP A 465 -26.02 3.43 9.09
C ASP A 465 -25.65 3.55 7.60
N GLU A 466 -25.33 2.44 6.93
CA GLU A 466 -24.96 2.44 5.51
C GLU A 466 -26.11 2.80 4.57
N ILE A 467 -27.31 2.25 4.77
CA ILE A 467 -28.48 2.63 3.97
C ILE A 467 -28.93 4.07 4.25
N THR A 468 -28.67 4.60 5.46
CA THR A 468 -28.86 6.03 5.76
C THR A 468 -27.90 6.89 4.94
N MET A 469 -26.66 6.46 4.71
CA MET A 469 -25.74 7.17 3.83
C MET A 469 -26.16 7.11 2.36
N VAL A 470 -26.68 5.96 1.89
CA VAL A 470 -27.27 5.85 0.54
C VAL A 470 -28.44 6.83 0.41
N LEU A 471 -29.36 6.83 1.38
CA LEU A 471 -30.48 7.76 1.45
C LEU A 471 -30.03 9.22 1.37
N GLY A 472 -29.00 9.61 2.14
CA GLY A 472 -28.46 10.96 2.10
C GLY A 472 -27.93 11.37 0.72
N LYS A 473 -27.24 10.46 0.01
CA LYS A 473 -26.79 10.73 -1.37
C LYS A 473 -27.95 10.85 -2.36
N LEU A 474 -29.02 10.07 -2.19
CA LEU A 474 -30.22 10.18 -3.03
C LEU A 474 -30.89 11.54 -2.81
N LEU A 475 -31.13 11.91 -1.55
CA LEU A 475 -31.76 13.19 -1.19
C LEU A 475 -30.92 14.38 -1.64
N LYS A 476 -29.58 14.31 -1.59
CA LYS A 476 -28.70 15.40 -2.06
C LYS A 476 -29.00 15.85 -3.50
N ARG A 477 -29.54 14.97 -4.35
CA ARG A 477 -29.85 15.25 -5.77
C ARG A 477 -31.22 15.88 -6.01
N CYS A 478 -31.98 16.25 -4.97
CA CYS A 478 -33.36 16.73 -5.07
C CYS A 478 -34.26 15.80 -5.92
N PRO A 479 -34.55 14.56 -5.47
CA PRO A 479 -35.26 13.58 -6.27
C PRO A 479 -36.69 14.03 -6.64
N THR A 480 -36.99 14.05 -7.94
CA THR A 480 -38.32 14.37 -8.49
C THR A 480 -39.02 13.15 -9.10
N GLU A 481 -38.25 12.12 -9.46
CA GLU A 481 -38.77 10.94 -10.16
C GLU A 481 -39.40 9.92 -9.21
N LEU A 482 -40.52 9.31 -9.63
CA LEU A 482 -41.21 8.27 -8.86
C LEU A 482 -40.30 7.08 -8.53
N ALA A 483 -39.36 6.76 -9.41
CA ALA A 483 -38.42 5.66 -9.21
C ALA A 483 -37.46 5.91 -8.02
N ASP A 484 -36.96 7.14 -7.86
CA ASP A 484 -36.10 7.50 -6.73
C ASP A 484 -36.89 7.42 -5.41
N TRP A 485 -38.15 7.88 -5.40
CA TRP A 485 -39.01 7.79 -4.22
C TRP A 485 -39.35 6.35 -3.83
N LYS A 486 -39.59 5.45 -4.80
CA LYS A 486 -39.75 4.01 -4.54
C LYS A 486 -38.50 3.37 -3.94
N GLU A 487 -37.32 3.87 -4.27
CA GLU A 487 -36.08 3.42 -3.63
C GLU A 487 -35.96 3.96 -2.21
N ILE A 488 -36.20 5.27 -2.02
CA ILE A 488 -36.21 5.92 -0.71
C ILE A 488 -37.15 5.20 0.26
N ASP A 489 -38.37 4.90 -0.17
CA ASP A 489 -39.37 4.20 0.64
C ASP A 489 -38.86 2.83 1.09
N ARG A 490 -38.30 2.04 0.17
CA ARG A 490 -37.69 0.74 0.49
C ARG A 490 -36.53 0.86 1.47
N LEU A 491 -35.68 1.88 1.34
CA LEU A 491 -34.56 2.09 2.27
C LEU A 491 -35.07 2.41 3.68
N VAL A 492 -36.09 3.27 3.80
CA VAL A 492 -36.70 3.62 5.09
C VAL A 492 -37.38 2.40 5.72
N GLU A 493 -38.11 1.60 4.94
CA GLU A 493 -38.71 0.33 5.39
C GLU A 493 -37.64 -0.67 5.88
N GLN A 494 -36.45 -0.65 5.28
CA GLN A 494 -35.31 -1.46 5.69
C GLN A 494 -34.53 -0.90 6.90
N GLY A 495 -34.94 0.25 7.44
CA GLY A 495 -34.37 0.85 8.64
C GLY A 495 -33.48 2.08 8.41
N ALA A 496 -33.46 2.67 7.20
CA ALA A 496 -32.75 3.92 6.97
C ALA A 496 -33.37 5.06 7.81
N ARG A 497 -32.53 5.85 8.46
CA ARG A 497 -32.99 6.90 9.37
C ARG A 497 -33.00 8.24 8.66
N VAL A 498 -34.18 8.72 8.29
CA VAL A 498 -34.36 10.04 7.65
C VAL A 498 -33.71 11.15 8.48
N ARG A 499 -33.99 11.22 9.79
CA ARG A 499 -33.35 12.20 10.69
C ARG A 499 -31.82 12.07 10.73
N GLY A 500 -31.32 10.84 10.70
CA GLY A 500 -29.88 10.55 10.73
C GLY A 500 -29.11 11.08 9.52
N VAL A 501 -29.79 11.34 8.39
CA VAL A 501 -29.20 12.02 7.23
C VAL A 501 -28.81 13.47 7.58
N PHE A 502 -29.66 14.15 8.35
CA PHE A 502 -29.56 15.59 8.60
C PHE A 502 -28.89 15.96 9.93
N ASP A 503 -28.63 14.99 10.81
CA ASP A 503 -27.97 15.18 12.11
C ASP A 503 -26.42 15.26 12.04
N ASN A 504 -25.80 15.09 10.86
CA ASN A 504 -24.35 14.90 10.71
C ASN A 504 -23.61 16.18 10.30
N GLN A 505 -22.66 16.62 11.13
CA GLN A 505 -21.79 17.80 10.91
C GLN A 505 -20.87 17.68 9.68
N ALA A 506 -20.61 16.48 9.17
CA ALA A 506 -19.81 16.27 7.95
C ALA A 506 -20.54 16.66 6.65
N PHE A 507 -21.83 17.00 6.74
CA PHE A 507 -22.62 17.48 5.61
C PHE A 507 -23.23 18.86 5.93
N SER A 508 -22.40 19.90 5.93
CA SER A 508 -22.88 21.29 5.92
C SER A 508 -23.91 21.54 4.80
N GLU A 509 -23.79 20.85 3.67
CA GLU A 509 -24.68 20.97 2.50
C GLU A 509 -26.02 20.22 2.59
N THR A 510 -26.28 19.47 3.68
CA THR A 510 -27.54 18.75 3.92
C THR A 510 -28.03 18.92 5.36
N ASN A 511 -28.04 20.14 5.88
CA ASN A 511 -28.98 20.48 6.95
C ASN A 511 -30.42 20.32 6.40
N LEU A 512 -31.35 19.79 7.20
CA LEU A 512 -32.74 19.62 6.77
C LEU A 512 -33.39 20.95 6.33
N ALA A 513 -33.06 22.07 6.98
CA ALA A 513 -33.56 23.38 6.59
C ALA A 513 -33.03 23.80 5.21
N VAL A 514 -31.73 23.63 4.96
CA VAL A 514 -31.12 23.88 3.64
C VAL A 514 -31.73 22.97 2.59
N TYR A 515 -31.97 21.70 2.91
CA TYR A 515 -32.67 20.77 2.02
C TYR A 515 -34.11 21.22 1.72
N ALA A 516 -34.86 21.68 2.73
CA ALA A 516 -36.22 22.18 2.57
C ALA A 516 -36.30 23.38 1.63
N LEU A 517 -35.34 24.29 1.73
CA LEU A 517 -35.28 25.50 0.90
C LEU A 517 -34.72 25.23 -0.50
N ARG A 518 -33.74 24.33 -0.64
CA ARG A 518 -33.12 23.95 -1.92
C ARG A 518 -33.98 22.99 -2.75
N CYS A 519 -34.65 22.04 -2.09
CA CYS A 519 -35.41 20.95 -2.72
C CYS A 519 -36.86 20.89 -2.19
N PRO A 520 -37.71 21.91 -2.44
CA PRO A 520 -39.03 22.03 -1.81
C PRO A 520 -39.95 20.84 -2.08
N ASP A 521 -40.05 20.37 -3.32
CA ASP A 521 -40.89 19.21 -3.67
C ASP A 521 -40.45 17.94 -2.94
N GLY A 522 -39.14 17.75 -2.84
CA GLY A 522 -38.58 16.59 -2.15
C GLY A 522 -38.80 16.65 -0.64
N PHE A 523 -38.74 17.85 -0.06
CA PHE A 523 -39.10 18.05 1.33
C PHE A 523 -40.60 17.81 1.58
N GLU A 524 -41.49 18.29 0.72
CA GLU A 524 -42.92 17.98 0.82
C GLU A 524 -43.20 16.47 0.73
N ALA A 525 -42.48 15.77 -0.13
CA ALA A 525 -42.56 14.31 -0.21
C ALA A 525 -42.06 13.61 1.07
N LEU A 526 -41.04 14.15 1.77
CA LEU A 526 -40.65 13.68 3.11
C LEU A 526 -41.73 13.98 4.16
N LEU A 527 -42.38 15.14 4.10
CA LEU A 527 -43.49 15.47 4.99
C LEU A 527 -44.66 14.48 4.86
N GLN A 528 -44.97 14.07 3.63
CA GLN A 528 -45.97 13.01 3.35
C GLN A 528 -45.62 11.68 4.01
N ARG A 529 -44.33 11.43 4.26
CA ARG A 529 -43.79 10.19 4.83
C ARG A 529 -43.49 10.30 6.33
N GLY A 530 -44.03 11.31 7.00
CA GLY A 530 -43.95 11.43 8.46
C GLY A 530 -42.63 11.96 8.98
N LEU A 531 -41.94 12.80 8.21
CA LEU A 531 -40.80 13.58 8.72
C LEU A 531 -41.22 14.34 10.01
N PRO A 532 -40.52 14.17 11.15
CA PRO A 532 -40.91 14.79 12.41
C PRO A 532 -40.67 16.31 12.39
N LEU A 533 -41.73 17.07 12.63
CA LEU A 533 -41.72 18.54 12.62
C LEU A 533 -41.67 19.18 14.01
N ASP A 534 -41.92 18.39 15.05
CA ASP A 534 -41.89 18.76 16.46
C ASP A 534 -40.49 18.62 17.08
N ALA A 535 -39.56 17.97 16.37
CA ALA A 535 -38.18 17.82 16.78
C ALA A 535 -37.37 19.12 16.56
N ASN A 536 -36.43 19.35 17.45
CA ASN A 536 -35.40 20.35 17.27
C ASN A 536 -34.23 19.80 16.43
N TYR A 537 -33.67 20.66 15.58
CA TYR A 537 -32.58 20.34 14.66
C TYR A 537 -31.31 21.13 15.02
N PRO A 538 -30.11 20.51 14.90
CA PRO A 538 -28.85 21.17 15.24
C PRO A 538 -28.43 22.20 14.15
N TYR A 539 -27.77 23.29 14.56
CA TYR A 539 -27.18 24.28 13.63
C TYR A 539 -25.68 24.52 13.90
N PRO A 540 -24.83 24.66 12.85
CA PRO A 540 -23.37 24.61 13.02
C PRO A 540 -22.71 25.90 13.52
N GLU A 541 -23.30 27.09 13.30
CA GLU A 541 -22.53 28.36 13.44
C GLU A 541 -22.45 28.95 14.85
N TYR A 542 -23.05 28.34 15.88
CA TYR A 542 -22.90 28.83 17.26
C TYR A 542 -21.95 27.94 18.07
N ALA A 543 -20.65 28.21 17.93
CA ALA A 543 -19.59 27.96 18.92
C ALA A 543 -19.77 26.72 19.83
N GLY A 544 -19.84 25.52 19.24
CA GLY A 544 -19.58 24.26 19.96
C GLY A 544 -20.61 23.83 21.01
N LYS A 545 -21.80 24.45 21.07
CA LYS A 545 -22.93 23.94 21.86
C LYS A 545 -24.11 23.67 20.94
N ARG A 546 -24.54 22.41 20.86
CA ARG A 546 -25.73 21.98 20.10
C ARG A 546 -26.93 22.78 20.59
N GLN A 547 -27.41 23.74 19.79
CA GLN A 547 -28.65 24.46 20.07
C GLN A 547 -29.77 23.81 19.29
N ASP A 548 -30.62 23.11 20.02
CA ASP A 548 -31.81 22.46 19.51
C ASP A 548 -32.86 23.54 19.15
N THR A 549 -32.98 23.88 17.87
CA THR A 549 -33.91 24.91 17.37
C THR A 549 -35.00 24.27 16.48
N PRO A 550 -36.26 24.73 16.58
CA PRO A 550 -37.34 24.29 15.70
C PRO A 550 -37.03 24.51 14.21
N LEU A 551 -37.32 23.52 13.36
CA LEU A 551 -37.10 23.59 11.91
C LEU A 551 -37.76 24.83 11.28
N LEU A 552 -38.96 25.17 11.75
CA LEU A 552 -39.73 26.31 11.25
C LEU A 552 -38.90 27.60 11.26
N MET A 553 -38.14 27.84 12.32
CA MET A 553 -37.38 29.09 12.48
C MET A 553 -36.28 29.22 11.43
N TYR A 554 -35.65 28.11 11.04
CA TYR A 554 -34.64 28.09 9.99
C TYR A 554 -35.23 28.41 8.62
N VAL A 555 -36.40 27.86 8.29
CA VAL A 555 -37.02 28.03 6.98
C VAL A 555 -37.80 29.36 6.84
N THR A 556 -37.91 30.16 7.91
CA THR A 556 -38.56 31.48 7.87
C THR A 556 -37.64 32.63 7.47
N VAL A 557 -36.34 32.40 7.40
CA VAL A 557 -35.33 33.41 7.05
C VAL A 557 -34.47 32.93 5.88
N LEU A 558 -33.74 33.84 5.26
CA LEU A 558 -32.69 33.49 4.31
C LEU A 558 -31.62 32.65 5.02
N LEU A 559 -31.34 31.47 4.48
CA LEU A 559 -30.19 30.64 4.86
C LEU A 559 -29.32 30.45 3.63
N GLU A 560 -28.05 30.84 3.75
CA GLU A 560 -27.10 30.81 2.62
C GLU A 560 -27.69 31.57 1.41
N ASP A 561 -27.73 30.94 0.24
CA ASP A 561 -28.27 31.49 -1.01
C ASP A 561 -29.73 31.09 -1.28
N TYR A 562 -30.43 30.46 -0.32
CA TYR A 562 -31.78 29.91 -0.52
C TYR A 562 -32.84 30.73 0.22
N PRO A 563 -33.69 31.52 -0.47
CA PRO A 563 -34.74 32.30 0.16
C PRO A 563 -35.88 31.40 0.68
N PRO A 564 -36.59 31.84 1.74
CA PRO A 564 -37.71 31.09 2.29
C PRO A 564 -38.83 30.91 1.25
N GLN A 565 -39.42 29.71 1.24
CA GLN A 565 -40.49 29.33 0.30
C GLN A 565 -41.85 29.30 1.01
N PRO A 566 -42.78 30.22 0.70
CA PRO A 566 -44.10 30.27 1.36
C PRO A 566 -44.92 28.97 1.22
N SER A 567 -44.79 28.26 0.09
CA SER A 567 -45.44 26.96 -0.13
C SER A 567 -44.93 25.88 0.83
N THR A 568 -43.60 25.74 0.94
CA THR A 568 -42.94 24.83 1.88
C THR A 568 -43.37 25.12 3.32
N LEU A 569 -43.41 26.40 3.69
CA LEU A 569 -43.83 26.84 5.02
C LEU A 569 -45.29 26.46 5.31
N LYS A 570 -46.17 26.72 4.34
CA LYS A 570 -47.58 26.33 4.42
C LYS A 570 -47.75 24.82 4.54
N ALA A 571 -46.98 24.04 3.77
CA ALA A 571 -47.02 22.57 3.84
C ALA A 571 -46.60 22.05 5.22
N MET A 572 -45.57 22.63 5.83
CA MET A 572 -45.14 22.31 7.20
C MET A 572 -46.24 22.63 8.22
N LEU A 573 -46.71 23.88 8.24
CA LEU A 573 -47.67 24.36 9.23
C LEU A 573 -49.05 23.69 9.12
N THR A 574 -49.43 23.23 7.91
CA THR A 574 -50.65 22.43 7.71
C THR A 574 -50.57 21.08 8.42
N ARG A 575 -49.38 20.47 8.50
CA ARG A 575 -49.18 19.17 9.15
C ARG A 575 -48.89 19.29 10.64
N HIS A 576 -48.14 20.30 11.02
CA HIS A 576 -47.80 20.59 12.41
C HIS A 576 -47.78 22.11 12.61
N ASN A 577 -48.89 22.66 13.09
CA ASN A 577 -48.99 24.09 13.31
C ASN A 577 -48.21 24.49 14.57
N ASN A 578 -46.97 24.91 14.36
CA ASN A 578 -46.09 25.47 15.37
C ASN A 578 -45.70 26.92 15.04
N ALA A 579 -46.61 27.70 14.43
CA ALA A 579 -46.37 29.08 14.00
C ALA A 579 -45.89 30.01 15.14
N ASN A 580 -46.20 29.68 16.39
CA ASN A 580 -45.81 30.41 17.60
C ASN A 580 -44.67 29.73 18.38
N VAL A 581 -43.92 28.81 17.76
CA VAL A 581 -42.82 28.10 18.43
C VAL A 581 -41.72 29.06 18.87
N ARG A 582 -41.02 28.76 19.95
CA ARG A 582 -39.86 29.52 20.42
C ARG A 582 -38.71 28.56 20.73
N PRO A 583 -37.44 28.98 20.56
CA PRO A 583 -36.30 28.10 20.82
C PRO A 583 -36.19 27.81 22.32
N ALA A 584 -36.00 26.54 22.68
CA ALA A 584 -35.84 26.11 24.07
C ALA A 584 -34.35 26.03 24.43
N CYS A 585 -33.65 27.17 24.46
CA CYS A 585 -32.25 27.20 24.88
C CYS A 585 -31.92 28.35 25.85
N GLU A 586 -31.06 28.05 26.82
CA GLU A 586 -30.59 28.99 27.84
C GLU A 586 -29.71 30.06 27.20
N GLY A 587 -30.06 31.33 27.37
CA GLY A 587 -29.34 32.48 26.79
C GLY A 587 -29.68 32.82 25.33
N CYS A 588 -30.51 32.04 24.65
CA CYS A 588 -30.95 32.36 23.29
C CYS A 588 -31.95 33.52 23.24
N ASN A 589 -31.87 34.31 22.16
CA ASN A 589 -32.91 35.26 21.79
C ASN A 589 -34.18 34.47 21.47
N LEU A 590 -35.25 34.63 22.26
CA LEU A 590 -36.54 33.95 22.06
C LEU A 590 -37.36 34.59 20.93
N LEU A 591 -36.74 34.91 19.80
CA LEU A 591 -37.48 35.45 18.66
C LEU A 591 -38.49 34.40 18.20
N SER A 592 -39.73 34.82 17.95
CA SER A 592 -40.72 33.97 17.29
C SER A 592 -40.43 33.88 15.79
N PRO A 593 -40.93 32.84 15.08
CA PRO A 593 -40.87 32.76 13.62
C PRO A 593 -41.38 34.05 12.94
N LEU A 594 -42.44 34.65 13.51
CA LEU A 594 -42.99 35.90 13.01
C LEU A 594 -42.02 37.07 13.19
N GLU A 595 -41.38 37.23 14.36
CA GLU A 595 -40.38 38.29 14.57
C GLU A 595 -39.20 38.15 13.59
N MET A 596 -38.73 36.93 13.35
CA MET A 596 -37.66 36.65 12.39
C MET A 596 -38.03 37.03 10.95
N ALA A 597 -39.21 36.63 10.49
CA ALA A 597 -39.69 36.92 9.14
C ALA A 597 -39.88 38.42 8.90
N VAL A 598 -40.37 39.16 9.90
CA VAL A 598 -40.54 40.62 9.86
C VAL A 598 -39.18 41.31 9.81
N GLN A 599 -38.23 40.88 10.66
CA GLN A 599 -36.87 41.42 10.65
C GLN A 599 -36.16 41.20 9.30
N ALA A 600 -36.40 40.06 8.66
CA ALA A 600 -35.85 39.73 7.35
C ALA A 600 -36.62 40.38 6.18
N GLY A 601 -37.76 41.04 6.42
CA GLY A 601 -38.56 41.68 5.39
C GLY A 601 -39.35 40.72 4.49
N HIS A 602 -39.55 39.47 4.90
CA HIS A 602 -40.20 38.44 4.08
C HIS A 602 -41.72 38.52 4.17
N VAL A 603 -42.32 39.48 3.46
CA VAL A 603 -43.76 39.78 3.50
C VAL A 603 -44.66 38.54 3.27
N ASP A 604 -44.33 37.69 2.31
CA ASP A 604 -45.17 36.52 2.01
C ASP A 604 -45.06 35.41 3.07
N VAL A 605 -43.88 35.27 3.70
CA VAL A 605 -43.70 34.40 4.88
C VAL A 605 -44.52 34.92 6.05
N VAL A 606 -44.54 36.24 6.27
CA VAL A 606 -45.36 36.90 7.31
C VAL A 606 -46.84 36.62 7.07
N LYS A 607 -47.34 36.76 5.85
CA LYS A 607 -48.74 36.42 5.51
C LYS A 607 -49.07 34.98 5.87
N VAL A 608 -48.21 34.02 5.50
CA VAL A 608 -48.42 32.59 5.83
C VAL A 608 -48.44 32.39 7.35
N LEU A 609 -47.48 32.92 8.10
CA LEU A 609 -47.46 32.77 9.56
C LEU A 609 -48.73 33.32 10.22
N LEU A 610 -49.22 34.48 9.77
CA LEU A 610 -50.47 35.08 10.26
C LEU A 610 -51.70 34.22 9.89
N ASP A 611 -51.74 33.64 8.68
CA ASP A 611 -52.79 32.70 8.26
C ASP A 611 -52.87 31.46 9.16
N PHE A 612 -51.74 31.04 9.74
CA PHE A 612 -51.65 29.93 10.70
C PHE A 612 -51.75 30.37 12.18
N GLY A 613 -52.14 31.61 12.43
CA GLY A 613 -52.43 32.09 13.79
C GLY A 613 -51.22 32.57 14.57
N ALA A 614 -50.13 32.96 13.91
CA ALA A 614 -49.07 33.71 14.56
C ALA A 614 -49.61 35.06 15.08
N ASP A 615 -49.35 35.38 16.34
CA ASP A 615 -49.86 36.61 16.96
C ASP A 615 -48.87 37.76 16.80
N PRO A 616 -49.18 38.82 16.01
CA PRO A 616 -48.27 39.96 15.84
C PRO A 616 -48.05 40.76 17.13
N ASN A 617 -48.90 40.58 18.15
CA ASN A 617 -48.81 41.26 19.44
C ASN A 617 -48.10 40.44 20.52
N ASP A 618 -47.72 39.19 20.24
CA ASP A 618 -47.05 38.32 21.21
C ASP A 618 -45.65 38.91 21.54
N PRO A 619 -45.38 39.26 22.80
CA PRO A 619 -44.16 39.94 23.16
C PRO A 619 -42.97 39.00 23.35
N ASN A 620 -41.79 39.46 22.95
CA ASN A 620 -40.51 38.86 23.30
C ASN A 620 -40.13 39.14 24.78
N LYS A 621 -38.93 38.70 25.20
CA LYS A 621 -38.44 38.87 26.59
C LYS A 621 -38.34 40.34 27.05
N ASP A 622 -38.23 41.29 26.12
CA ASP A 622 -38.16 42.72 26.43
C ASP A 622 -39.56 43.36 26.51
N GLY A 623 -40.63 42.56 26.35
CA GLY A 623 -42.01 43.04 26.29
C GLY A 623 -42.42 43.57 24.92
N ARG A 624 -41.54 43.46 23.90
CA ARG A 624 -41.73 44.05 22.58
C ARG A 624 -42.44 43.08 21.63
N PRO A 625 -43.48 43.51 20.91
CA PRO A 625 -44.16 42.68 19.91
C PRO A 625 -43.33 42.55 18.63
N ALA A 626 -43.62 41.54 17.79
CA ALA A 626 -42.88 41.27 16.56
C ALA A 626 -42.83 42.48 15.59
N PHE A 627 -43.90 43.29 15.52
CA PHE A 627 -43.97 44.43 14.60
C PHE A 627 -43.01 45.58 14.96
N ILE A 628 -42.33 45.54 16.12
CA ILE A 628 -41.25 46.47 16.46
C ILE A 628 -40.17 46.49 15.36
N ARG A 629 -39.93 45.35 14.71
CA ARG A 629 -38.95 45.20 13.62
C ARG A 629 -39.34 45.98 12.37
N ALA A 630 -40.64 46.09 12.08
CA ALA A 630 -41.14 46.93 10.99
C ALA A 630 -40.92 48.43 11.24
N LEU A 631 -40.81 48.84 12.51
CA LEU A 631 -40.43 50.22 12.87
C LEU A 631 -38.95 50.45 12.58
N VAL A 632 -38.09 49.49 12.90
CA VAL A 632 -36.63 49.57 12.60
C VAL A 632 -36.39 49.70 11.10
N SER A 633 -37.13 48.96 10.27
CA SER A 633 -37.05 49.05 8.81
C SER A 633 -37.93 50.15 8.21
N ASN A 634 -38.66 50.91 9.04
CA ASN A 634 -39.60 51.96 8.64
C ASN A 634 -40.61 51.50 7.54
N SER A 635 -41.09 50.26 7.64
CA SER A 635 -41.92 49.61 6.62
C SER A 635 -43.40 49.66 6.96
N VAL A 636 -44.12 50.61 6.38
CA VAL A 636 -45.59 50.72 6.52
C VAL A 636 -46.30 49.53 5.89
N GLU A 637 -45.81 49.00 4.78
CA GLU A 637 -46.35 47.80 4.14
C GLU A 637 -46.35 46.62 5.13
N MET A 638 -45.24 46.39 5.81
CA MET A 638 -45.14 45.31 6.80
C MET A 638 -46.10 45.53 7.98
N LEU A 639 -46.24 46.76 8.46
CA LEU A 639 -47.24 47.09 9.49
C LEU A 639 -48.68 46.80 9.03
N GLN A 640 -49.01 47.16 7.79
CA GLN A 640 -50.33 46.89 7.20
C GLN A 640 -50.60 45.39 7.07
N VAL A 641 -49.61 44.62 6.60
CA VAL A 641 -49.71 43.15 6.48
C VAL A 641 -49.92 42.52 7.86
N MET A 642 -49.14 42.93 8.87
CA MET A 642 -49.29 42.42 10.23
C MET A 642 -50.62 42.83 10.89
N ASN A 643 -51.19 43.97 10.51
CA ASN A 643 -52.50 44.47 10.99
C ASN A 643 -53.70 43.80 10.28
N ALA A 644 -53.48 43.00 9.24
CA ALA A 644 -54.55 42.51 8.37
C ALA A 644 -55.42 41.40 8.99
N LYS A 645 -54.82 40.52 9.80
CA LYS A 645 -55.51 39.37 10.43
C LYS A 645 -55.90 39.63 11.87
N LYS A 646 -55.04 40.31 12.62
CA LYS A 646 -55.26 40.73 13.99
C LYS A 646 -54.80 42.17 14.13
N LYS A 647 -55.62 43.01 14.76
CA LYS A 647 -55.26 44.41 14.97
C LYS A 647 -54.01 44.52 15.82
N LEU A 648 -53.06 45.34 15.38
CA LEU A 648 -51.84 45.62 16.14
C LEU A 648 -52.20 46.42 17.40
N ASP A 649 -51.65 46.00 18.54
CA ASP A 649 -51.74 46.76 19.78
C ASP A 649 -50.73 47.92 19.74
N VAL A 650 -51.13 49.00 19.06
CA VAL A 650 -50.30 50.20 18.88
C VAL A 650 -50.09 50.99 20.17
N HIS A 651 -50.86 50.68 21.23
CA HIS A 651 -50.74 51.30 22.55
C HIS A 651 -49.78 50.55 23.48
N ARG A 652 -49.25 49.41 23.02
CA ARG A 652 -48.32 48.60 23.80
C ARG A 652 -47.05 49.37 24.17
N VAL A 653 -46.58 49.14 25.40
CA VAL A 653 -45.27 49.57 25.88
C VAL A 653 -44.37 48.38 26.17
N ASP A 654 -43.06 48.54 25.98
CA ASP A 654 -42.08 47.52 26.37
C ASP A 654 -41.83 47.52 27.89
N HIS A 655 -40.96 46.64 28.41
CA HIS A 655 -40.65 46.58 29.84
C HIS A 655 -40.01 47.87 30.41
N LYS A 656 -39.47 48.73 29.55
CA LYS A 656 -38.97 50.07 29.92
C LYS A 656 -40.05 51.14 29.81
N THR A 657 -41.32 50.76 29.64
CA THR A 657 -42.47 51.66 29.46
C THR A 657 -42.37 52.55 28.21
N ILE A 658 -41.61 52.14 27.20
CA ILE A 658 -41.47 52.88 25.94
C ILE A 658 -42.57 52.40 24.98
N SER A 659 -43.43 53.31 24.50
CA SER A 659 -44.49 52.98 23.55
C SER A 659 -43.96 52.72 22.14
N MET A 660 -44.74 52.04 21.30
CA MET A 660 -44.35 51.75 19.92
C MET A 660 -44.14 53.03 19.09
N LEU A 661 -44.95 54.07 19.31
CA LEU A 661 -44.75 55.37 18.64
C LEU A 661 -43.48 56.07 19.14
N ALA A 662 -43.19 56.02 20.43
CA ALA A 662 -41.92 56.53 20.97
C ALA A 662 -40.73 55.80 20.34
N TRP A 663 -40.79 54.46 20.23
CA TRP A 663 -39.77 53.67 19.51
C TRP A 663 -39.58 54.12 18.05
N ALA A 664 -40.67 54.31 17.30
CA ALA A 664 -40.60 54.76 15.92
C ALA A 664 -39.94 56.16 15.79
N ASN A 665 -40.28 57.09 16.67
CA ASN A 665 -39.64 58.42 16.71
C ASN A 665 -38.15 58.31 17.02
N CYS A 666 -37.78 57.50 18.01
CA CYS A 666 -36.40 57.30 18.43
C CYS A 666 -35.52 56.66 17.34
N LEU A 667 -36.11 55.81 16.51
CA LEU A 667 -35.46 55.17 15.36
C LEU A 667 -35.42 56.09 14.13
N GLY A 668 -36.12 57.23 14.15
CA GLY A 668 -36.27 58.11 12.99
C GLY A 668 -37.18 57.54 11.88
N ALA A 669 -38.03 56.58 12.22
CA ALA A 669 -38.90 55.86 11.28
C ALA A 669 -40.17 56.69 10.98
N LYS A 670 -40.02 57.74 10.16
CA LYS A 670 -41.05 58.78 9.94
C LYS A 670 -42.38 58.22 9.42
N GLU A 671 -42.32 57.33 8.44
CA GLU A 671 -43.48 56.74 7.78
C GLU A 671 -44.22 55.79 8.73
N ALA A 672 -43.47 54.95 9.45
CA ALA A 672 -44.02 54.07 10.47
C ALA A 672 -44.63 54.86 11.64
N ALA A 673 -43.97 55.93 12.11
CA ALA A 673 -44.48 56.81 13.15
C ALA A 673 -45.78 57.51 12.72
N ALA A 674 -45.83 58.02 11.48
CA ALA A 674 -47.03 58.62 10.91
C ALA A 674 -48.17 57.60 10.75
N TRP A 675 -47.85 56.35 10.41
CA TRP A 675 -48.85 55.27 10.38
C TRP A 675 -49.37 54.94 11.78
N LEU A 676 -48.49 54.76 12.77
CA LEU A 676 -48.87 54.49 14.16
C LEU A 676 -49.75 55.60 14.74
N ALA A 677 -49.40 56.87 14.50
CA ALA A 677 -50.19 58.02 14.94
C ALA A 677 -51.61 58.02 14.32
N ARG A 678 -51.73 57.64 13.03
CA ARG A 678 -53.04 57.49 12.37
C ARG A 678 -53.86 56.34 12.94
N GLU A 679 -53.23 55.25 13.36
CA GLU A 679 -53.90 54.13 14.06
C GLU A 679 -54.18 54.46 15.54
N GLY A 680 -53.87 55.67 16.02
CA GLY A 680 -54.21 56.16 17.36
C GLY A 680 -53.12 56.01 18.41
N ALA A 681 -51.90 55.60 18.06
CA ALA A 681 -50.81 55.43 19.01
C ALA A 681 -50.42 56.75 19.70
N VAL A 682 -50.05 56.67 20.97
CA VAL A 682 -49.56 57.82 21.77
C VAL A 682 -48.08 57.64 22.08
N SER A 683 -47.28 58.70 21.91
CA SER A 683 -45.85 58.66 22.28
C SER A 683 -45.71 58.75 23.79
N GLN A 684 -45.12 57.73 24.40
CA GLN A 684 -44.81 57.65 25.83
C GLN A 684 -43.42 57.07 26.03
N GLY A 685 -42.63 57.67 26.93
CA GLY A 685 -41.30 57.16 27.29
C GLY A 685 -40.20 57.48 26.26
N GLU A 686 -40.42 58.42 25.34
CA GLU A 686 -39.45 58.80 24.30
C GLU A 686 -38.09 59.26 24.86
N ALA A 687 -38.10 59.96 26.00
CA ALA A 687 -36.88 60.36 26.71
C ALA A 687 -36.04 59.17 27.24
N LEU A 688 -36.64 57.97 27.36
CA LEU A 688 -35.96 56.75 27.82
C LEU A 688 -35.20 56.03 26.70
N CYS A 689 -35.43 56.41 25.42
CA CYS A 689 -34.76 55.80 24.27
C CYS A 689 -33.25 56.10 24.21
N GLN A 690 -32.78 57.18 24.83
CA GLN A 690 -31.41 57.69 24.66
C GLN A 690 -30.39 57.19 25.70
N LYS A 691 -30.81 56.42 26.71
CA LYS A 691 -29.87 55.78 27.65
C LYS A 691 -29.44 54.42 27.10
N ARG A 692 -28.33 54.43 26.34
CA ARG A 692 -27.56 53.22 26.00
C ARG A 692 -26.93 52.62 27.25
#